data_AF-A0A1N6EKR7-F1
#
_entry.id   AF-A0A1N6EKR7-F1
#
_cell.length_a   1.000
_cell.length_b   1.000
_cell.length_c   1.000
_cell.angle_alpha   90.00
_cell.angle_beta   90.00
_cell.angle_gamma   90.00
#
_symmetry.space_group_name_H-M   'P 1'
#
loop_
_entity.id
_entity.type
_entity.pdbx_description
1 polymer ?
#
loop_
_entity_poly.entity_id
_entity_poly.type
_entity_poly.pdbx_seq_one_letter_code
_entity_poly.pdbx_strand_id
1 'polypeptide(L)'
;MKKAFILLPLLAAQIVLAQEKKTITGKIDDGDTSKVIAGASIKIETQSVSTKTNQTGIIESVSIGTITDKNGNYTLEIPADTRSVTVSYLGYEPKIIQIYEGQTSYNITLIPVVSDDIPEKNNIQEVIITGYQKIEKRKQTSAVTTVKMNDIQQAGVASVDQLLAGQIAGVAVTPETGAPGSPAKIRIRGTASLSGPQDPLWVIDGLPLEGNDVPNFSDKDNIDQLQNFSIAGLNPNDIEDITILKDAAATAIYGARAANGVISITTKKGKKGSLRVNFSADTFITARPDFGKLNLLNASEKVDLELMLANRTDLTYRTDKGEVMRILTQNGQLDAYRNGGLGALNMLTRQQIDGLRNSNTDWGKLLYQNAINKQYGVSISGGSDRSDYYFSLGYYDEEGTTIGTGFERYNLTLKNNYKINDKLNFGVSVFGTQSERTSFVTDADASISPINYSRNANPYLSPYNADGSYRYDKDIDGFEDRYIPFNFLEERENTSYTLKNQSLKAIFDLDYKLAKGLKITSQLGLQYDGNKTEKFAAENTYFTRKMKEGTRYYKDGAYRYFLPDGGVKQNWDNSFFQYNWKLQGSYSTKINSVHEIDLMAGTELRKTEDNTTVTRAFGYDSVTRRSTAIVFPSSNFAAERKYETYREMPPIENAYASMFATASYTYDQKYTFFGSVRYDGTNLFGVNKKYKYLPIWAVSGSWLVSKEDFMKNLSAISNLRLRASYGLQGNIDRNTSPFFIGEYSDSTILPGGKENIINVISPPNDKLRWEKTTNVNFGLDLGVFNNRINLTAVTETVILRSKKQAIDFFKNDSADLIFMDIHLGDGMSLEIFEQVELFTPIIFITAFDEYAMRVFKHFTIDYLLKPFEEEDLHKALQKFISIKGNFDPEPVLKSISSLYKANDSEKMKHFIVTDGNKIRSVDEKGTAYFFASGKYLFLTTTDNRTYIYDDTIKDIIQKLTPPLFFKINRKFIINKKAIVEIIKHSSQKIELKLSPAPEINSDVFVSKRQITDFLHWMSN
;
A
#
# COMPACT_ATOMS: atom_id res chain seq x y z
N MET A 1 -34.99 4.23 -6.80
CA MET A 1 -35.20 2.86 -6.27
C MET A 1 -35.81 2.89 -4.86
N LYS A 2 -36.96 3.57 -4.65
CA LYS A 2 -37.59 3.72 -3.31
C LYS A 2 -38.83 2.84 -3.09
N LYS A 3 -39.22 1.99 -4.05
CA LYS A 3 -40.47 1.20 -4.01
C LYS A 3 -40.30 -0.32 -3.96
N ALA A 4 -39.06 -0.85 -3.90
CA ALA A 4 -38.80 -2.29 -3.85
C ALA A 4 -38.70 -2.85 -2.41
N PHE A 5 -38.56 -2.01 -1.38
CA PHE A 5 -38.36 -2.43 0.01
C PHE A 5 -39.63 -2.81 0.78
N ILE A 6 -40.82 -2.67 0.19
CA ILE A 6 -42.10 -2.88 0.90
C ILE A 6 -42.70 -4.27 0.65
N LEU A 7 -42.16 -5.07 -0.27
CA LEU A 7 -42.74 -6.37 -0.65
C LEU A 7 -42.16 -7.60 0.05
N LEU A 8 -41.04 -7.48 0.77
CA LEU A 8 -40.44 -8.60 1.52
C LEU A 8 -41.12 -8.97 2.87
N PRO A 9 -41.82 -8.08 3.61
CA PRO A 9 -42.50 -8.48 4.84
C PRO A 9 -43.83 -9.23 4.59
N LEU A 10 -44.41 -9.11 3.38
CA LEU A 10 -45.73 -9.65 3.05
C LEU A 10 -45.73 -11.13 2.62
N LEU A 11 -44.56 -11.71 2.32
CA LEU A 11 -44.41 -13.12 1.98
C LEU A 11 -44.10 -14.04 3.17
N ALA A 12 -43.91 -13.49 4.37
CA ALA A 12 -43.65 -14.25 5.61
C ALA A 12 -44.91 -14.44 6.49
N ALA A 13 -46.09 -13.98 6.06
CA ALA A 13 -47.30 -13.91 6.89
C ALA A 13 -48.38 -14.97 6.57
N GLN A 14 -48.05 -16.10 5.91
CA GLN A 14 -49.00 -17.19 5.67
C GLN A 14 -48.52 -18.54 6.21
N ILE A 15 -48.35 -18.66 7.53
CA ILE A 15 -48.52 -19.93 8.24
C ILE A 15 -49.10 -19.61 9.64
N VAL A 16 -50.43 -19.56 9.76
CA VAL A 16 -51.10 -19.71 11.06
C VAL A 16 -52.35 -20.57 10.84
N LEU A 17 -52.20 -21.86 11.10
CA LEU A 17 -53.31 -22.70 11.54
C LEU A 17 -53.14 -22.88 13.04
N ALA A 18 -54.22 -22.74 13.79
CA ALA A 18 -54.26 -23.00 15.22
C ALA A 18 -53.81 -24.45 15.48
N GLN A 19 -52.68 -24.62 16.17
CA GLN A 19 -52.14 -25.94 16.52
C GLN A 19 -52.72 -26.41 17.86
N GLU A 20 -53.09 -27.68 17.94
CA GLU A 20 -53.34 -28.39 19.19
C GLU A 20 -52.05 -28.43 20.03
N LYS A 21 -52.20 -28.32 21.36
CA LYS A 21 -51.08 -28.31 22.30
C LYS A 21 -51.06 -29.58 23.15
N LYS A 22 -49.87 -30.04 23.53
CA LYS A 22 -49.65 -31.16 24.45
C LYS A 22 -48.68 -30.75 25.55
N THR A 23 -48.88 -31.26 26.77
CA THR A 23 -48.01 -30.97 27.92
C THR A 23 -47.02 -32.10 28.13
N ILE A 24 -45.73 -31.78 28.23
CA ILE A 24 -44.68 -32.71 28.65
C ILE A 24 -44.20 -32.37 30.07
N THR A 25 -43.89 -33.40 30.84
CA THR A 25 -43.30 -33.30 32.18
C THR A 25 -42.04 -34.14 32.26
N GLY A 26 -41.21 -33.94 33.29
CA GLY A 26 -40.01 -34.73 33.45
C GLY A 26 -39.11 -34.25 34.57
N LYS A 27 -38.04 -35.00 34.85
CA LYS A 27 -37.02 -34.67 35.85
C LYS A 27 -35.62 -34.65 35.25
N ILE A 28 -34.78 -33.71 35.68
CA ILE A 28 -33.37 -33.58 35.24
C ILE A 28 -32.40 -33.87 36.39
N ASP A 29 -31.41 -34.75 36.14
CA ASP A 29 -30.35 -35.13 37.08
C ASP A 29 -28.97 -35.23 36.41
N ASP A 30 -27.94 -35.42 37.25
CA ASP A 30 -26.50 -35.46 36.90
C ASP A 30 -25.95 -36.89 36.70
N GLY A 31 -26.76 -37.95 36.89
CA GLY A 31 -26.35 -39.34 36.63
C GLY A 31 -25.34 -39.95 37.61
N ASP A 32 -24.33 -39.20 38.06
CA ASP A 32 -23.23 -39.72 38.91
C ASP A 32 -23.47 -39.56 40.42
N THR A 33 -24.26 -38.56 40.84
CA THR A 33 -24.41 -38.23 42.28
C THR A 33 -25.85 -38.20 42.79
N SER A 34 -26.85 -38.58 41.99
CA SER A 34 -28.29 -38.36 42.29
C SER A 34 -28.64 -36.90 42.62
N LYS A 35 -27.73 -35.95 42.35
CA LYS A 35 -28.01 -34.52 42.50
C LYS A 35 -28.95 -34.09 41.39
N VAL A 36 -30.00 -33.43 41.85
CA VAL A 36 -31.09 -32.94 41.05
C VAL A 36 -30.70 -31.57 40.49
N ILE A 37 -30.88 -31.35 39.19
CA ILE A 37 -30.45 -30.10 38.54
C ILE A 37 -31.62 -29.11 38.56
N ALA A 38 -31.57 -28.15 39.49
CA ALA A 38 -32.52 -27.05 39.59
C ALA A 38 -32.08 -25.87 38.69
N GLY A 39 -33.02 -25.30 37.91
CA GLY A 39 -32.75 -24.21 36.98
C GLY A 39 -32.21 -24.62 35.60
N ALA A 40 -32.25 -25.91 35.24
CA ALA A 40 -32.00 -26.37 33.87
C ALA A 40 -33.06 -25.81 32.93
N SER A 41 -32.64 -25.27 31.78
CA SER A 41 -33.55 -24.70 30.78
C SER A 41 -33.97 -25.78 29.78
N ILE A 42 -35.27 -25.99 29.64
CA ILE A 42 -35.87 -26.83 28.60
C ILE A 42 -36.57 -25.89 27.62
N LYS A 43 -36.21 -25.95 26.34
CA LYS A 43 -36.79 -25.10 25.31
C LYS A 43 -37.07 -25.87 24.03
N ILE A 44 -38.13 -25.49 23.33
CA ILE A 44 -38.37 -25.95 21.98
C ILE A 44 -37.38 -25.23 21.06
N GLU A 45 -36.73 -25.93 20.13
CA GLU A 45 -36.00 -25.26 19.04
C GLU A 45 -37.01 -24.65 18.04
N THR A 46 -37.56 -23.51 18.43
CA THR A 46 -38.28 -22.50 17.62
C THR A 46 -39.43 -23.00 16.74
N GLN A 47 -40.66 -22.94 17.27
CA GLN A 47 -41.73 -22.20 16.61
C GLN A 47 -41.97 -20.94 17.46
N SER A 48 -41.70 -19.76 16.90
CA SER A 48 -42.02 -18.49 17.56
C SER A 48 -43.53 -18.31 17.50
N VAL A 49 -44.24 -18.55 18.61
CA VAL A 49 -45.66 -18.21 18.70
C VAL A 49 -45.74 -16.73 19.09
N SER A 50 -46.28 -15.92 18.19
CA SER A 50 -46.51 -14.50 18.39
C SER A 50 -47.85 -14.32 19.10
N THR A 51 -47.85 -13.95 20.38
CA THR A 51 -49.07 -13.55 21.11
C THR A 51 -49.21 -12.04 21.10
N LYS A 52 -50.36 -11.52 20.62
CA LYS A 52 -50.70 -10.10 20.76
C LYS A 52 -50.78 -9.74 22.24
N THR A 53 -50.03 -8.72 22.65
CA THR A 53 -50.23 -8.06 23.93
C THR A 53 -51.44 -7.10 23.85
N ASN A 54 -52.01 -6.70 24.99
CA ASN A 54 -53.10 -5.72 25.04
C ASN A 54 -52.66 -4.29 24.69
N GLN A 55 -51.40 -4.06 24.35
CA GLN A 55 -50.87 -2.77 23.90
C GLN A 55 -50.68 -2.77 22.38
N THR A 56 -51.25 -1.78 21.72
CA THR A 56 -51.20 -1.67 20.25
C THR A 56 -49.76 -1.42 19.79
N GLY A 57 -49.17 -2.35 19.04
CA GLY A 57 -47.87 -2.19 18.39
C GLY A 57 -46.69 -2.97 18.98
N ILE A 58 -46.87 -3.73 20.07
CA ILE A 58 -45.81 -4.56 20.67
C ILE A 58 -46.06 -6.04 20.35
N ILE A 59 -45.11 -6.65 19.63
CA ILE A 59 -45.05 -8.10 19.38
C ILE A 59 -43.93 -8.68 20.23
N GLU A 60 -44.27 -9.48 21.26
CA GLU A 60 -43.29 -10.28 21.98
C GLU A 60 -43.07 -11.62 21.23
N SER A 61 -41.81 -11.93 20.91
CA SER A 61 -41.40 -13.30 20.58
C SER A 61 -41.11 -14.03 21.88
N VAL A 62 -42.06 -14.83 22.35
CA VAL A 62 -41.86 -15.67 23.55
C VAL A 62 -41.20 -16.98 23.09
N SER A 63 -39.98 -17.27 23.58
CA SER A 63 -39.43 -18.61 23.45
C SER A 63 -40.22 -19.56 24.35
N ILE A 64 -40.90 -20.55 23.78
CA ILE A 64 -41.59 -21.57 24.58
C ILE A 64 -40.52 -22.44 25.27
N GLY A 65 -40.39 -22.22 26.57
CA GLY A 65 -39.44 -22.93 27.42
C GLY A 65 -39.85 -22.82 28.89
N THR A 66 -39.28 -23.71 29.68
CA THR A 66 -39.48 -23.75 31.13
C THR A 66 -38.12 -24.00 31.78
N ILE A 67 -38.07 -23.82 33.10
CA ILE A 67 -36.90 -24.18 33.91
C ILE A 67 -37.31 -25.27 34.91
N THR A 68 -36.36 -26.10 35.29
CA THR A 68 -36.61 -27.07 36.36
C THR A 68 -36.79 -26.38 37.72
N ASP A 69 -37.69 -26.92 38.54
CA ASP A 69 -37.91 -26.49 39.91
C ASP A 69 -36.76 -26.93 40.85
N LYS A 70 -36.88 -26.61 42.15
CA LYS A 70 -35.90 -27.00 43.18
C LYS A 70 -35.68 -28.52 43.31
N ASN A 71 -36.62 -29.30 42.80
CA ASN A 71 -36.62 -30.76 42.78
C ASN A 71 -36.33 -31.31 41.37
N GLY A 72 -35.84 -30.47 40.45
CA GLY A 72 -35.40 -30.84 39.11
C GLY A 72 -36.53 -31.20 38.16
N ASN A 73 -37.79 -31.00 38.56
CA ASN A 73 -38.94 -31.31 37.75
C ASN A 73 -39.27 -30.13 36.83
N TYR A 74 -39.77 -30.42 35.65
CA TYR A 74 -40.27 -29.42 34.72
C TYR A 74 -41.62 -29.82 34.14
N THR A 75 -42.39 -28.81 33.76
CA THR A 75 -43.62 -28.93 32.97
C THR A 75 -43.55 -27.92 31.84
N LEU A 76 -43.69 -28.38 30.60
CA LEU A 76 -43.64 -27.55 29.40
C LEU A 76 -44.82 -27.87 28.48
N GLU A 77 -45.59 -26.84 28.11
CA GLU A 77 -46.66 -26.94 27.12
C GLU A 77 -46.05 -26.70 25.72
N ILE A 78 -46.13 -27.71 24.84
CA ILE A 78 -45.53 -27.71 23.51
C ILE A 78 -46.59 -27.93 22.43
N PRO A 79 -46.45 -27.37 21.21
CA PRO A 79 -47.29 -27.75 20.08
C PRO A 79 -47.26 -29.27 19.79
N ALA A 80 -48.39 -29.84 19.36
CA ALA A 80 -48.53 -31.28 19.16
C ALA A 80 -47.52 -31.88 18.16
N ASP A 81 -47.10 -31.10 17.16
CA ASP A 81 -46.11 -31.42 16.13
C ASP A 81 -44.65 -31.27 16.56
N THR A 82 -44.39 -30.81 17.79
CA THR A 82 -43.04 -30.67 18.33
C THR A 82 -42.34 -32.03 18.37
N ARG A 83 -41.25 -32.15 17.59
CA ARG A 83 -40.46 -33.38 17.44
C ARG A 83 -39.29 -33.50 18.41
N SER A 84 -38.78 -32.39 18.90
CA SER A 84 -37.66 -32.40 19.86
C SER A 84 -37.65 -31.18 20.77
N VAL A 85 -37.08 -31.36 21.96
CA VAL A 85 -36.78 -30.28 22.92
C VAL A 85 -35.31 -30.31 23.29
N THR A 86 -34.72 -29.15 23.51
CA THR A 86 -33.31 -29.00 23.89
C THR A 86 -33.23 -28.63 25.36
N VAL A 87 -32.35 -29.32 26.08
CA VAL A 87 -32.14 -29.19 27.51
C VAL A 87 -30.72 -28.69 27.73
N SER A 88 -30.55 -27.62 28.51
CA SER A 88 -29.23 -27.03 28.79
C SER A 88 -29.13 -26.50 30.21
N TYR A 89 -27.96 -26.67 30.82
CA TYR A 89 -27.61 -26.10 32.12
C TYR A 89 -26.12 -25.72 32.14
N LEU A 90 -25.75 -24.69 32.89
CA LEU A 90 -24.37 -24.19 32.92
C LEU A 90 -23.43 -25.27 33.50
N GLY A 91 -22.35 -25.57 32.77
CA GLY A 91 -21.38 -26.60 33.15
C GLY A 91 -21.71 -28.02 32.66
N TYR A 92 -22.74 -28.21 31.84
CA TYR A 92 -23.18 -29.51 31.32
C TYR A 92 -23.32 -29.49 29.79
N GLU A 93 -23.14 -30.63 29.13
CA GLU A 93 -23.38 -30.75 27.69
C GLU A 93 -24.89 -30.61 27.36
N PRO A 94 -25.28 -29.75 26.40
CA PRO A 94 -26.69 -29.61 26.01
C PRO A 94 -27.17 -30.88 25.30
N LYS A 95 -28.38 -31.35 25.65
CA LYS A 95 -28.94 -32.61 25.16
C LYS A 95 -30.24 -32.37 24.42
N ILE A 96 -30.36 -32.95 23.22
CA ILE A 96 -31.58 -32.91 22.41
C ILE A 96 -32.39 -34.17 22.70
N ILE A 97 -33.65 -34.00 23.09
CA ILE A 97 -34.59 -35.07 23.42
C ILE A 97 -35.65 -35.14 22.31
N GLN A 98 -35.80 -36.31 21.70
CA GLN A 98 -36.85 -36.56 20.72
C GLN A 98 -38.18 -36.83 21.45
N ILE A 99 -39.26 -36.21 20.99
CA ILE A 99 -40.60 -36.36 21.55
C ILE A 99 -41.37 -37.40 20.73
N TYR A 100 -41.81 -38.46 21.39
CA TYR A 100 -42.60 -39.53 20.78
C TYR A 100 -44.09 -39.35 21.03
N GLU A 101 -44.91 -39.83 20.09
CA GLU A 101 -46.36 -39.78 20.17
C GLU A 101 -46.86 -40.65 21.34
N GLY A 102 -47.75 -40.11 22.19
CA GLY A 102 -48.28 -40.79 23.38
C GLY A 102 -47.40 -40.74 24.65
N GLN A 103 -46.13 -40.30 24.56
CA GLN A 103 -45.26 -40.15 25.72
C GLN A 103 -45.25 -38.71 26.23
N THR A 104 -45.71 -38.51 27.47
CA THR A 104 -45.81 -37.20 28.13
C THR A 104 -44.75 -36.98 29.22
N SER A 105 -43.98 -38.00 29.62
CA SER A 105 -42.95 -37.89 30.66
C SER A 105 -41.55 -38.25 30.14
N TYR A 106 -40.56 -37.39 30.39
CA TYR A 106 -39.16 -37.56 29.94
C TYR A 106 -38.18 -37.23 31.07
N ASN A 107 -37.50 -38.25 31.60
CA ASN A 107 -36.41 -38.03 32.56
C ASN A 107 -35.07 -37.94 31.83
N ILE A 108 -34.28 -36.93 32.16
CA ILE A 108 -33.09 -36.54 31.39
C ILE A 108 -31.89 -36.43 32.32
N THR A 109 -30.92 -37.28 32.07
CA THR A 109 -29.58 -37.15 32.68
C THR A 109 -28.69 -36.29 31.78
N LEU A 110 -28.16 -35.20 32.34
CA LEU A 110 -27.14 -34.35 31.72
C LEU A 110 -25.76 -34.77 32.21
N ILE A 111 -24.77 -34.68 31.32
CA ILE A 111 -23.39 -35.06 31.61
C ILE A 111 -22.59 -33.78 31.92
N PRO A 112 -21.88 -33.70 33.07
CA PRO A 112 -21.08 -32.54 33.42
C PRO A 112 -19.88 -32.44 32.46
N VAL A 113 -19.53 -31.21 32.08
CA VAL A 113 -18.33 -30.91 31.29
C VAL A 113 -17.13 -31.00 32.24
N VAL A 114 -16.67 -32.22 32.53
CA VAL A 114 -15.40 -32.44 33.24
C VAL A 114 -14.26 -32.30 32.23
N SER A 115 -13.35 -31.38 32.50
CA SER A 115 -12.30 -30.94 31.58
C SER A 115 -11.13 -31.91 31.36
N ASP A 116 -11.16 -33.13 31.89
CA ASP A 116 -9.98 -34.01 31.91
C ASP A 116 -10.12 -35.35 31.19
N ASP A 117 -11.31 -35.76 30.73
CA ASP A 117 -11.48 -36.98 29.93
C ASP A 117 -12.47 -36.77 28.77
N ILE A 118 -12.04 -36.03 27.75
CA ILE A 118 -12.75 -36.01 26.46
C ILE A 118 -12.28 -37.25 25.67
N PRO A 119 -13.17 -38.22 25.33
CA PRO A 119 -12.84 -39.24 24.35
C PRO A 119 -12.47 -38.55 23.04
N GLU A 120 -11.35 -38.92 22.42
CA GLU A 120 -10.76 -38.34 21.19
C GLU A 120 -11.71 -38.19 19.97
N LYS A 121 -12.97 -38.60 20.06
CA LYS A 121 -13.95 -38.60 18.97
C LYS A 121 -14.62 -37.24 18.66
N ASN A 122 -14.53 -36.24 19.54
CA ASN A 122 -15.24 -34.95 19.34
C ASN A 122 -14.33 -33.72 19.15
N ASN A 123 -13.01 -33.87 19.03
CA ASN A 123 -12.18 -32.76 18.57
C ASN A 123 -12.48 -32.50 17.09
N ILE A 124 -13.25 -31.44 16.83
CA ILE A 124 -13.39 -30.85 15.50
C ILE A 124 -11.96 -30.58 15.00
N GLN A 125 -11.48 -31.42 14.08
CA GLN A 125 -10.18 -31.23 13.48
C GLN A 125 -10.19 -29.88 12.78
N GLU A 126 -9.34 -28.96 13.22
CA GLU A 126 -9.21 -27.65 12.59
C GLU A 126 -8.68 -27.85 11.17
N VAL A 127 -9.42 -27.34 10.19
CA VAL A 127 -9.13 -27.47 8.76
C VAL A 127 -8.75 -26.09 8.22
N ILE A 128 -7.67 -26.05 7.44
CA ILE A 128 -7.21 -24.87 6.73
C ILE A 128 -7.73 -24.93 5.30
N ILE A 129 -8.32 -23.83 4.85
CA ILE A 129 -8.82 -23.68 3.48
C ILE A 129 -7.77 -22.95 2.66
N THR A 130 -7.16 -23.67 1.72
CA THR A 130 -6.14 -23.12 0.78
C THR A 130 -6.78 -22.70 -0.55
N GLY A 131 -8.08 -22.43 -0.55
CA GLY A 131 -8.97 -22.16 -1.70
C GLY A 131 -9.22 -23.32 -2.67
N TYR A 132 -8.25 -24.19 -2.92
CA TYR A 132 -8.43 -25.41 -3.74
C TYR A 132 -8.73 -26.65 -2.92
N GLN A 133 -8.20 -26.71 -1.70
CA GLN A 133 -8.29 -27.87 -0.82
C GLN A 133 -8.57 -27.47 0.62
N LYS A 134 -9.25 -28.39 1.31
CA LYS A 134 -9.43 -28.39 2.76
C LYS A 134 -8.39 -29.33 3.34
N ILE A 135 -7.39 -28.78 4.01
CA ILE A 135 -6.26 -29.54 4.55
C ILE A 135 -6.35 -29.51 6.09
N GLU A 136 -6.29 -30.68 6.72
CA GLU A 136 -6.20 -30.75 8.18
C GLU A 136 -4.91 -30.06 8.66
N LYS A 137 -4.99 -29.25 9.72
CA LYS A 137 -3.83 -28.51 10.25
C LYS A 137 -2.61 -29.40 10.52
N ARG A 138 -2.83 -30.66 10.94
CA ARG A 138 -1.74 -31.62 11.19
C ARG A 138 -0.96 -32.04 9.94
N LYS A 139 -1.57 -31.96 8.75
CA LYS A 139 -0.96 -32.29 7.45
C LYS A 139 -0.34 -31.07 6.76
N GLN A 140 -0.37 -29.90 7.40
CA GLN A 140 0.23 -28.70 6.85
C GLN A 140 1.76 -28.82 6.83
N THR A 141 2.35 -28.55 5.67
CA THR A 141 3.80 -28.51 5.44
C THR A 141 4.29 -27.09 5.11
N SER A 142 3.37 -26.19 4.77
CA SER A 142 3.64 -24.85 4.27
C SER A 142 3.47 -23.77 5.33
N ALA A 143 3.98 -22.56 5.10
CA ALA A 143 3.73 -21.38 5.94
C ALA A 143 2.37 -20.75 5.59
N VAL A 144 1.35 -21.15 6.36
CA VAL A 144 -0.01 -20.64 6.27
C VAL A 144 -0.43 -20.12 7.64
N THR A 145 -1.06 -18.94 7.66
CA THR A 145 -1.65 -18.35 8.86
C THR A 145 -3.12 -18.11 8.60
N THR A 146 -3.98 -18.64 9.46
CA THR A 146 -5.43 -18.39 9.41
C THR A 146 -5.82 -17.51 10.59
N VAL A 147 -6.60 -16.49 10.33
CA VAL A 147 -7.14 -15.56 11.33
C VAL A 147 -8.66 -15.62 11.24
N LYS A 148 -9.32 -15.88 12.36
CA LYS A 148 -10.79 -15.88 12.43
C LYS A 148 -11.28 -14.45 12.52
N MET A 149 -12.36 -14.15 11.82
CA MET A 149 -12.88 -12.78 11.74
C MET A 149 -13.27 -12.24 13.11
N ASN A 150 -13.88 -13.08 13.96
CA ASN A 150 -14.30 -12.71 15.31
C ASN A 150 -13.14 -12.26 16.23
N ASP A 151 -11.91 -12.67 15.95
CA ASP A 151 -10.74 -12.37 16.79
C ASP A 151 -10.11 -11.00 16.44
N ILE A 152 -10.35 -10.50 15.23
CA ILE A 152 -9.76 -9.26 14.70
C ILE A 152 -10.77 -8.18 14.36
N GLN A 153 -12.06 -8.49 14.45
CA GLN A 153 -13.12 -7.54 14.14
C GLN A 153 -13.06 -6.33 15.09
N GLN A 154 -12.89 -5.15 14.51
CA GLN A 154 -12.90 -3.88 15.22
C GLN A 154 -14.05 -3.02 14.71
N ALA A 155 -14.74 -2.36 15.65
CA ALA A 155 -15.76 -1.38 15.29
C ALA A 155 -15.10 -0.18 14.59
N GLY A 156 -15.69 0.26 13.49
CA GLY A 156 -15.27 1.46 12.77
C GLY A 156 -14.15 1.29 11.74
N VAL A 157 -13.78 0.05 11.40
CA VAL A 157 -12.90 -0.22 10.26
C VAL A 157 -13.74 -0.64 9.06
N ALA A 158 -13.64 0.14 7.97
CA ALA A 158 -14.52 0.01 6.80
C ALA A 158 -14.33 -1.29 6.03
N SER A 159 -13.09 -1.80 5.98
CA SER A 159 -12.68 -2.81 5.00
C SER A 159 -11.76 -3.87 5.58
N VAL A 160 -11.79 -5.03 4.92
CA VAL A 160 -11.15 -6.28 5.37
C VAL A 160 -9.63 -6.18 5.36
N ASP A 161 -9.08 -5.51 4.35
CA ASP A 161 -7.66 -5.22 4.18
C ASP A 161 -7.10 -4.36 5.33
N GLN A 162 -7.84 -3.36 5.80
CA GLN A 162 -7.44 -2.55 6.95
C GLN A 162 -7.45 -3.35 8.26
N LEU A 163 -8.40 -4.26 8.43
CA LEU A 163 -8.49 -5.13 9.63
C LEU A 163 -7.30 -6.08 9.77
N LEU A 164 -6.56 -6.36 8.70
CA LEU A 164 -5.36 -7.19 8.75
C LEU A 164 -4.13 -6.46 9.32
N ALA A 165 -4.20 -5.14 9.51
CA ALA A 165 -3.08 -4.36 10.01
C ALA A 165 -2.61 -4.83 11.38
N GLY A 166 -1.33 -5.22 11.46
CA GLY A 166 -0.70 -5.70 12.69
C GLY A 166 -1.16 -7.08 13.18
N GLN A 167 -2.06 -7.77 12.46
CA GLN A 167 -2.62 -9.05 12.89
C GLN A 167 -1.74 -10.25 12.55
N ILE A 168 -0.89 -10.14 11.52
CA ILE A 168 -0.17 -11.28 10.95
C ILE A 168 1.30 -10.93 10.73
N ALA A 169 2.21 -11.72 11.31
CA ALA A 169 3.64 -11.56 11.12
C ALA A 169 4.06 -11.74 9.65
N GLY A 170 4.97 -10.89 9.17
CA GLY A 170 5.44 -10.87 7.79
C GLY A 170 4.40 -10.32 6.80
N VAL A 171 3.33 -9.67 7.28
CA VAL A 171 2.34 -8.99 6.44
C VAL A 171 2.32 -7.52 6.84
N ALA A 172 2.82 -6.67 5.95
CA ALA A 172 2.78 -5.22 6.11
C ALA A 172 1.50 -4.70 5.44
N VAL A 173 0.69 -3.99 6.20
CA VAL A 173 -0.52 -3.31 5.72
C VAL A 173 -0.29 -1.81 5.91
N THR A 174 -0.29 -1.05 4.82
CA THR A 174 -0.02 0.39 4.85
C THR A 174 -1.17 1.13 4.20
N PRO A 175 -1.99 1.88 4.97
CA PRO A 175 -2.97 2.78 4.38
C PRO A 175 -2.22 3.92 3.68
N GLU A 176 -2.43 4.10 2.38
CA GLU A 176 -1.76 5.15 1.59
C GLU A 176 -2.42 6.53 1.82
N THR A 177 -3.72 6.55 2.17
CA THR A 177 -4.45 7.79 2.50
C THR A 177 -5.42 7.56 3.66
N GLY A 178 -5.79 8.64 4.35
CA GLY A 178 -6.86 8.64 5.37
C GLY A 178 -8.25 8.95 4.82
N ALA A 179 -8.45 8.85 3.50
CA ALA A 179 -9.73 9.17 2.89
C ALA A 179 -10.71 7.98 3.03
N PRO A 180 -11.99 8.22 3.36
CA PRO A 180 -13.00 7.17 3.53
C PRO A 180 -13.04 6.16 2.37
N GLY A 181 -13.15 4.87 2.70
CA GLY A 181 -13.20 3.78 1.72
C GLY A 181 -11.93 3.56 0.88
N SER A 182 -10.79 4.16 1.23
CA SER A 182 -9.52 3.93 0.52
C SER A 182 -8.91 2.56 0.88
N PRO A 183 -8.36 1.82 -0.09
CA PRO A 183 -7.70 0.55 0.18
C PRO A 183 -6.41 0.74 0.99
N ALA A 184 -6.00 -0.31 1.68
CA ALA A 184 -4.66 -0.44 2.22
C ALA A 184 -3.78 -1.25 1.27
N LYS A 185 -2.52 -0.83 1.14
CA LYS A 185 -1.51 -1.57 0.39
C LYS A 185 -0.98 -2.70 1.25
N ILE A 186 -0.99 -3.92 0.72
CA ILE A 186 -0.59 -5.12 1.46
C ILE A 186 0.65 -5.73 0.82
N ARG A 187 1.63 -6.09 1.65
CA ARG A 187 2.86 -6.76 1.25
C ARG A 187 3.07 -7.99 2.13
N ILE A 188 3.22 -9.15 1.51
CA ILE A 188 3.52 -10.41 2.20
C ILE A 188 4.99 -10.70 1.97
N ARG A 189 5.76 -10.79 3.06
CA ARG A 189 7.22 -11.01 3.07
C ARG A 189 8.02 -9.97 2.27
N GLY A 190 7.65 -8.71 2.42
CA GLY A 190 8.26 -7.61 1.69
C GLY A 190 7.80 -7.56 0.24
N THR A 191 8.68 -7.12 -0.66
CA THR A 191 8.30 -6.84 -2.05
C THR A 191 9.13 -7.68 -3.01
N ALA A 192 8.47 -8.53 -3.81
CA ALA A 192 9.13 -9.55 -4.63
C ALA A 192 9.51 -9.09 -6.06
N SER A 193 8.89 -8.04 -6.60
CA SER A 193 9.17 -7.55 -7.97
C SER A 193 9.43 -6.04 -8.02
N LEU A 194 10.36 -5.57 -8.86
CA LEU A 194 10.66 -4.14 -9.04
C LEU A 194 9.71 -3.47 -10.03
N SER A 195 9.29 -4.17 -11.08
CA SER A 195 8.47 -3.63 -12.19
C SER A 195 7.14 -4.35 -12.41
N GLY A 196 6.96 -5.58 -11.90
CA GLY A 196 5.70 -6.32 -11.94
C GLY A 196 4.77 -5.96 -10.77
N PRO A 197 3.50 -6.43 -10.80
CA PRO A 197 2.57 -6.27 -9.69
C PRO A 197 3.18 -6.82 -8.40
N GLN A 198 3.00 -6.09 -7.30
CA GLN A 198 3.54 -6.40 -5.98
C GLN A 198 2.46 -6.73 -4.95
N ASP A 199 1.19 -6.51 -5.31
CA ASP A 199 0.05 -6.81 -4.47
C ASP A 199 -0.21 -8.33 -4.44
N PRO A 200 -0.68 -8.88 -3.31
CA PRO A 200 -1.00 -10.30 -3.20
C PRO A 200 -2.29 -10.65 -3.96
N LEU A 201 -2.44 -11.92 -4.33
CA LEU A 201 -3.67 -12.40 -4.95
C LEU A 201 -4.77 -12.56 -3.90
N TRP A 202 -5.91 -11.91 -4.10
CA TRP A 202 -7.11 -12.10 -3.29
C TRP A 202 -8.00 -13.19 -3.86
N VAL A 203 -8.54 -14.04 -3.00
CA VAL A 203 -9.41 -15.16 -3.39
C VAL A 203 -10.60 -15.21 -2.44
N ILE A 204 -11.82 -15.21 -2.96
CA ILE A 204 -13.04 -15.36 -2.16
C ILE A 204 -13.68 -16.71 -2.50
N ASP A 205 -13.83 -17.60 -1.51
CA ASP A 205 -14.46 -18.92 -1.69
C ASP A 205 -13.93 -19.70 -2.92
N GLY A 206 -12.65 -19.48 -3.26
CA GLY A 206 -11.98 -20.13 -4.40
C GLY A 206 -11.96 -19.32 -5.71
N LEU A 207 -12.69 -18.21 -5.81
CA LEU A 207 -12.66 -17.28 -6.96
C LEU A 207 -11.54 -16.24 -6.79
N PRO A 208 -10.51 -16.21 -7.67
CA PRO A 208 -9.50 -15.15 -7.67
C PRO A 208 -10.11 -13.82 -8.12
N LEU A 209 -9.86 -12.75 -7.37
CA LEU A 209 -10.31 -11.39 -7.70
C LEU A 209 -9.24 -10.66 -8.52
N GLU A 210 -9.68 -9.87 -9.51
CA GLU A 210 -8.85 -8.91 -10.24
C GLU A 210 -9.27 -7.47 -9.91
N GLY A 211 -8.47 -6.49 -10.35
CA GLY A 211 -8.73 -5.06 -10.09
C GLY A 211 -8.43 -4.64 -8.65
N ASN A 212 -7.45 -5.27 -8.01
CA ASN A 212 -6.97 -4.91 -6.67
C ASN A 212 -5.55 -4.30 -6.67
N ASP A 213 -4.98 -4.08 -7.85
CA ASP A 213 -3.63 -3.50 -7.98
C ASP A 213 -3.68 -2.03 -7.58
N VAL A 214 -2.94 -1.65 -6.53
CA VAL A 214 -2.94 -0.26 -6.03
C VAL A 214 -2.04 0.59 -6.93
N PRO A 215 -2.52 1.74 -7.47
CA PRO A 215 -1.72 2.60 -8.32
C PRO A 215 -0.43 3.07 -7.68
N ASN A 216 0.52 3.42 -8.55
CA ASN A 216 1.69 4.17 -8.12
C ASN A 216 1.32 5.63 -7.89
N PHE A 217 1.11 6.02 -6.63
CA PHE A 217 0.84 7.41 -6.22
C PHE A 217 2.06 8.36 -6.38
N SER A 218 3.20 7.88 -6.88
CA SER A 218 4.35 8.74 -7.21
C SER A 218 4.14 9.53 -8.51
N ASP A 219 3.14 9.17 -9.32
CA ASP A 219 2.77 9.87 -10.53
C ASP A 219 1.85 11.06 -10.20
N LYS A 220 2.33 12.27 -10.47
CA LYS A 220 1.63 13.53 -10.19
C LYS A 220 0.27 13.64 -10.89
N ASP A 221 0.09 12.92 -12.00
CA ASP A 221 -1.16 12.93 -12.77
C ASP A 221 -2.23 11.99 -12.18
N ASN A 222 -1.87 11.14 -11.22
CA ASN A 222 -2.74 10.11 -10.63
C ASN A 222 -3.00 10.30 -9.13
N ILE A 223 -2.43 11.33 -8.48
CA ILE A 223 -2.56 11.58 -7.03
C ILE A 223 -4.02 11.77 -6.59
N ASP A 224 -4.88 12.28 -7.47
CA ASP A 224 -6.26 12.59 -7.14
C ASP A 224 -7.28 11.54 -7.55
N GLN A 225 -6.89 10.49 -8.28
CA GLN A 225 -7.86 9.58 -8.86
C GLN A 225 -8.54 8.71 -7.80
N LEU A 226 -9.85 8.86 -7.66
CA LEU A 226 -10.68 7.91 -6.94
C LEU A 226 -10.65 6.58 -7.69
N GLN A 227 -10.25 5.51 -6.99
CA GLN A 227 -10.22 4.16 -7.52
C GLN A 227 -10.98 3.19 -6.62
N ASN A 228 -11.54 2.16 -7.25
CA ASN A 228 -12.24 1.09 -6.56
C ASN A 228 -11.41 -0.21 -6.58
N PHE A 229 -11.48 -0.95 -5.49
CA PHE A 229 -10.80 -2.22 -5.31
C PHE A 229 -11.86 -3.29 -5.07
N SER A 230 -11.79 -4.39 -5.82
CA SER A 230 -12.75 -5.51 -5.70
C SER A 230 -12.89 -6.04 -4.28
N ILE A 231 -11.86 -5.91 -3.43
CA ILE A 231 -11.87 -6.32 -2.01
C ILE A 231 -12.53 -5.29 -1.07
N ALA A 232 -12.42 -4.00 -1.37
CA ALA A 232 -12.98 -2.92 -0.53
C ALA A 232 -14.52 -2.99 -0.45
N GLY A 233 -15.16 -3.73 -1.36
CA GLY A 233 -16.59 -3.99 -1.37
C GLY A 233 -17.07 -5.07 -0.40
N LEU A 234 -16.22 -5.93 0.17
CA LEU A 234 -16.70 -7.02 1.02
C LEU A 234 -17.10 -6.52 2.42
N ASN A 235 -18.21 -7.05 2.92
CA ASN A 235 -18.65 -6.83 4.29
C ASN A 235 -17.84 -7.70 5.27
N PRO A 236 -17.08 -7.11 6.21
CA PRO A 236 -16.34 -7.90 7.20
C PRO A 236 -17.23 -8.84 8.03
N ASN A 237 -18.48 -8.46 8.26
CA ASN A 237 -19.45 -9.28 9.01
C ASN A 237 -19.81 -10.61 8.33
N ASP A 238 -19.58 -10.72 7.02
CA ASP A 238 -19.89 -11.92 6.24
C ASP A 238 -18.70 -12.88 6.14
N ILE A 239 -17.53 -12.49 6.66
CA ILE A 239 -16.31 -13.30 6.64
C ILE A 239 -16.26 -14.22 7.86
N GLU A 240 -15.92 -15.49 7.64
CA GLU A 240 -15.67 -16.45 8.70
C GLU A 240 -14.19 -16.41 9.11
N ASP A 241 -13.29 -16.54 8.13
CA ASP A 241 -11.85 -16.57 8.32
C ASP A 241 -11.08 -16.03 7.11
N ILE A 242 -9.87 -15.56 7.37
CA ILE A 242 -8.90 -15.10 6.37
C ILE A 242 -7.65 -15.96 6.51
N THR A 243 -7.29 -16.65 5.44
CA THR A 243 -6.12 -17.52 5.36
C THR A 243 -5.07 -16.91 4.45
N ILE A 244 -3.89 -16.61 4.99
CA ILE A 244 -2.76 -16.05 4.24
C ILE A 244 -1.73 -17.14 3.94
N LEU A 245 -1.47 -17.33 2.64
CA LEU A 245 -0.48 -18.26 2.10
C LEU A 245 0.81 -17.47 1.77
N LYS A 246 1.90 -17.78 2.47
CA LYS A 246 3.13 -16.96 2.45
C LYS A 246 4.30 -17.58 1.70
N ASP A 247 4.27 -18.89 1.43
CA ASP A 247 5.37 -19.61 0.79
C ASP A 247 4.97 -20.27 -0.54
N ALA A 248 5.98 -20.67 -1.31
CA ALA A 248 5.78 -21.29 -2.61
C ALA A 248 5.00 -22.60 -2.54
N ALA A 249 5.19 -23.41 -1.49
CA ALA A 249 4.46 -24.65 -1.35
C ALA A 249 2.95 -24.43 -1.15
N ALA A 250 2.54 -23.37 -0.46
CA ALA A 250 1.12 -23.02 -0.32
C ALA A 250 0.57 -22.28 -1.55
N THR A 251 1.35 -21.42 -2.20
CA THR A 251 0.84 -20.53 -3.24
C THR A 251 0.96 -21.08 -4.66
N ALA A 252 1.83 -22.06 -4.91
CA ALA A 252 2.09 -22.61 -6.25
C ALA A 252 0.82 -23.11 -6.97
N ILE A 253 -0.19 -23.54 -6.23
CA ILE A 253 -1.46 -23.99 -6.79
C ILE A 253 -2.26 -22.87 -7.47
N TYR A 254 -2.08 -21.61 -7.05
CA TYR A 254 -2.70 -20.42 -7.62
C TYR A 254 -1.94 -19.86 -8.83
N GLY A 255 -0.76 -20.42 -9.11
CA GLY A 255 0.04 -20.09 -10.27
C GLY A 255 0.86 -18.81 -10.13
N ALA A 256 1.28 -18.27 -11.25
CA ALA A 256 2.22 -17.14 -11.31
C ALA A 256 1.65 -15.77 -10.89
N ARG A 257 0.43 -15.70 -10.35
CA ARG A 257 -0.08 -14.48 -9.69
C ARG A 257 0.16 -14.51 -8.18
N ALA A 258 0.58 -15.67 -7.68
CA ALA A 258 0.68 -15.98 -6.28
C ALA A 258 2.11 -15.81 -5.74
N ALA A 259 3.01 -15.23 -6.54
CA ALA A 259 4.39 -14.93 -6.15
C ALA A 259 4.47 -13.97 -4.96
N ASN A 260 3.57 -12.98 -4.92
CA ASN A 260 3.47 -12.02 -3.81
C ASN A 260 2.64 -12.55 -2.63
N GLY A 261 2.35 -13.85 -2.60
CA GLY A 261 1.45 -14.46 -1.62
C GLY A 261 -0.02 -14.42 -2.03
N VAL A 262 -0.86 -15.12 -1.25
CA VAL A 262 -2.32 -15.22 -1.49
C VAL A 262 -3.05 -14.95 -0.20
N ILE A 263 -4.12 -14.15 -0.28
CA ILE A 263 -5.07 -13.93 0.80
C ILE A 263 -6.39 -14.60 0.40
N SER A 264 -6.67 -15.74 1.04
CA SER A 264 -7.88 -16.53 0.82
C SER A 264 -8.92 -16.19 1.88
N ILE A 265 -10.08 -15.71 1.46
CA ILE A 265 -11.21 -15.38 2.31
C ILE A 265 -12.23 -16.51 2.24
N THR A 266 -12.63 -16.99 3.40
CA THR A 266 -13.77 -17.90 3.57
C THR A 266 -14.95 -17.11 4.10
N THR A 267 -16.08 -17.13 3.38
CA THR A 267 -17.29 -16.44 3.85
C THR A 267 -18.21 -17.38 4.63
N LYS A 268 -18.99 -16.80 5.55
CA LYS A 268 -19.96 -17.50 6.39
C LYS A 268 -20.92 -18.33 5.55
N LYS A 269 -21.35 -19.46 6.10
CA LYS A 269 -22.31 -20.38 5.46
C LYS A 269 -23.44 -20.71 6.43
N GLY A 270 -24.53 -21.25 5.89
CA GLY A 270 -25.64 -21.72 6.71
C GLY A 270 -25.16 -22.79 7.70
N LYS A 271 -25.62 -22.70 8.94
CA LYS A 271 -25.42 -23.75 9.94
C LYS A 271 -26.70 -24.59 9.99
N LYS A 272 -26.56 -25.91 10.09
CA LYS A 272 -27.69 -26.80 10.32
C LYS A 272 -28.40 -26.42 11.62
N GLY A 273 -29.72 -26.53 11.61
CA GLY A 273 -30.58 -26.17 12.73
C GLY A 273 -31.56 -25.05 12.36
N SER A 274 -32.18 -24.50 13.40
CA SER A 274 -33.19 -23.47 13.28
C SER A 274 -32.67 -22.18 12.64
N LEU A 275 -33.61 -21.40 12.11
CA LEU A 275 -33.37 -20.06 11.59
C LEU A 275 -32.75 -19.18 12.70
N ARG A 276 -31.57 -18.63 12.41
CA ARG A 276 -30.88 -17.63 13.23
C ARG A 276 -30.88 -16.30 12.50
N VAL A 277 -31.41 -15.28 13.15
CA VAL A 277 -31.38 -13.90 12.68
C VAL A 277 -30.44 -13.12 13.59
N ASN A 278 -29.42 -12.48 13.02
CA ASN A 278 -28.52 -11.59 13.74
C ASN A 278 -28.67 -10.18 13.19
N PHE A 279 -28.76 -9.20 14.08
CA PHE A 279 -28.74 -7.78 13.76
C PHE A 279 -27.57 -7.12 14.49
N SER A 280 -26.87 -6.24 13.80
CA SER A 280 -25.73 -5.46 14.29
C SER A 280 -25.91 -4.01 13.90
N ALA A 281 -25.58 -3.10 14.82
CA ALA A 281 -25.64 -1.66 14.64
C ALA A 281 -24.49 -1.01 15.40
N ASP A 282 -23.60 -0.34 14.68
CA ASP A 282 -22.42 0.32 15.23
C ASP A 282 -22.44 1.81 14.86
N THR A 283 -22.03 2.66 15.80
CA THR A 283 -21.85 4.10 15.57
C THR A 283 -20.56 4.53 16.24
N PHE A 284 -19.72 5.23 15.49
CA PHE A 284 -18.40 5.65 15.94
C PHE A 284 -18.10 7.09 15.48
N ILE A 285 -17.23 7.77 16.22
CA ILE A 285 -16.87 9.16 15.95
C ILE A 285 -15.38 9.21 15.62
N THR A 286 -15.06 9.75 14.45
CA THR A 286 -13.68 10.02 14.05
C THR A 286 -13.36 11.47 14.34
N ALA A 287 -12.43 11.71 15.27
CA ALA A 287 -12.01 13.06 15.63
C ALA A 287 -11.23 13.70 14.47
N ARG A 288 -11.44 15.01 14.26
CA ARG A 288 -10.66 15.79 13.31
C ARG A 288 -9.17 15.83 13.71
N PRO A 289 -8.25 15.98 12.76
CA PRO A 289 -6.82 16.13 13.06
C PRO A 289 -6.54 17.30 14.02
N ASP A 290 -5.63 17.08 14.96
CA ASP A 290 -5.14 18.11 15.88
C ASP A 290 -3.85 18.75 15.35
N PHE A 291 -3.97 19.98 14.86
CA PHE A 291 -2.85 20.76 14.33
C PHE A 291 -1.99 21.42 15.42
N GLY A 292 -2.41 21.41 16.69
CA GLY A 292 -1.64 21.99 17.79
C GLY A 292 -0.25 21.37 17.94
N LYS A 293 -0.11 20.09 17.57
CA LYS A 293 1.16 19.35 17.61
C LYS A 293 2.20 19.83 16.58
N LEU A 294 1.79 20.61 15.57
CA LEU A 294 2.69 21.11 14.54
C LEU A 294 3.36 22.45 14.92
N ASN A 295 2.92 23.11 16.00
CA ASN A 295 3.44 24.42 16.44
C ASN A 295 3.54 25.44 15.29
N LEU A 296 2.48 25.55 14.49
CA LEU A 296 2.42 26.50 13.37
C LEU A 296 2.37 27.95 13.91
N LEU A 297 2.96 28.88 13.15
CA LEU A 297 2.95 30.30 13.49
C LEU A 297 1.53 30.84 13.58
N ASN A 298 1.23 31.58 14.64
CA ASN A 298 0.02 32.39 14.70
C ASN A 298 0.16 33.68 13.85
N ALA A 299 -0.92 34.44 13.71
CA ALA A 299 -0.94 35.67 12.93
C ALA A 299 0.09 36.71 13.35
N SER A 300 0.31 36.89 14.66
CA SER A 300 1.32 37.83 15.16
C SER A 300 2.73 37.38 14.81
N GLU A 301 3.05 36.11 15.08
CA GLU A 301 4.37 35.54 14.77
C GLU A 301 4.65 35.54 13.27
N LYS A 302 3.64 35.29 12.44
CA LYS A 302 3.74 35.36 10.98
C LYS A 302 3.99 36.79 10.51
N VAL A 303 3.29 37.78 11.07
CA VAL A 303 3.53 39.21 10.76
C VAL A 303 4.95 39.61 11.19
N ASP A 304 5.42 39.18 12.36
CA ASP A 304 6.79 39.42 12.82
C ASP A 304 7.84 38.81 11.89
N LEU A 305 7.60 37.57 11.42
CA LEU A 305 8.44 36.91 10.43
C LEU A 305 8.50 37.71 9.12
N GLU A 306 7.35 38.13 8.59
CA GLU A 306 7.31 38.90 7.34
C GLU A 306 7.96 40.28 7.46
N LEU A 307 7.76 40.95 8.60
CA LEU A 307 8.44 42.21 8.94
C LEU A 307 9.96 42.01 9.00
N MET A 308 10.43 40.96 9.69
CA MET A 308 11.85 40.61 9.75
C MET A 308 12.42 40.36 8.34
N LEU A 309 11.69 39.66 7.48
CA LEU A 309 12.10 39.40 6.10
C LEU A 309 12.09 40.68 5.24
N ALA A 310 11.09 41.56 5.39
CA ALA A 310 11.01 42.82 4.67
C ALA A 310 12.15 43.79 5.04
N ASN A 311 12.63 43.73 6.29
CA ASN A 311 13.75 44.53 6.78
C ASN A 311 15.10 44.13 6.15
N ARG A 312 15.22 42.89 5.63
CA ARG A 312 16.45 42.40 5.00
C ARG A 312 16.58 42.88 3.57
N THR A 313 17.56 43.75 3.32
CA THR A 313 17.88 44.29 1.99
C THR A 313 18.66 43.34 1.11
N ASP A 314 19.23 42.28 1.69
CA ASP A 314 20.03 41.26 1.02
C ASP A 314 19.19 40.09 0.47
N LEU A 315 17.87 40.10 0.71
CA LEU A 315 16.94 39.13 0.14
C LEU A 315 16.24 39.71 -1.10
N THR A 316 16.23 38.94 -2.19
CA THR A 316 15.34 39.19 -3.33
C THR A 316 13.93 38.74 -2.95
N TYR A 317 13.26 39.54 -2.14
CA TYR A 317 11.92 39.22 -1.63
C TYR A 317 10.87 39.43 -2.73
N ARG A 318 10.00 38.43 -2.95
CA ARG A 318 8.87 38.50 -3.90
C ARG A 318 7.88 39.57 -3.42
N THR A 319 7.83 40.72 -4.09
CA THR A 319 7.01 41.88 -3.69
C THR A 319 5.51 41.62 -3.74
N ASP A 320 5.11 40.54 -4.40
CA ASP A 320 3.75 40.05 -4.57
C ASP A 320 3.31 39.03 -3.49
N LYS A 321 4.22 38.58 -2.61
CA LYS A 321 3.97 37.51 -1.63
C LYS A 321 3.99 37.99 -0.17
N GLY A 322 3.05 37.49 0.62
CA GLY A 322 2.84 37.92 2.01
C GLY A 322 2.15 39.28 2.09
N GLU A 323 1.23 39.43 3.03
CA GLU A 323 0.37 40.61 3.08
C GLU A 323 1.11 41.83 3.62
N VAL A 324 2.10 41.63 4.51
CA VAL A 324 2.92 42.74 5.03
C VAL A 324 3.68 43.43 3.91
N MET A 325 4.35 42.66 3.04
CA MET A 325 5.10 43.23 1.91
C MET A 325 4.18 43.90 0.89
N ARG A 326 3.01 43.30 0.61
CA ARG A 326 2.01 43.92 -0.26
C ARG A 326 1.56 45.27 0.28
N ILE A 327 1.27 45.38 1.58
CA ILE A 327 0.90 46.64 2.24
C ILE A 327 2.05 47.66 2.16
N LEU A 328 3.28 47.27 2.52
CA LEU A 328 4.45 48.15 2.49
C LEU A 328 4.74 48.69 1.09
N THR A 329 4.61 47.84 0.07
CA THR A 329 4.86 48.21 -1.33
C THR A 329 3.74 49.08 -1.87
N GLN A 330 2.48 48.69 -1.66
CA GLN A 330 1.30 49.44 -2.14
C GLN A 330 1.23 50.86 -1.54
N ASN A 331 1.64 51.02 -0.29
CA ASN A 331 1.66 52.33 0.37
C ASN A 331 2.98 53.10 0.17
N GLY A 332 3.98 52.54 -0.53
CA GLY A 332 5.28 53.16 -0.71
C GLY A 332 6.05 53.39 0.59
N GLN A 333 5.98 52.45 1.53
CA GLN A 333 6.57 52.55 2.88
C GLN A 333 7.67 51.51 3.17
N LEU A 334 8.08 50.71 2.19
CA LEU A 334 9.14 49.70 2.38
C LEU A 334 10.49 50.32 2.81
N ASP A 335 10.91 51.40 2.16
CA ASP A 335 12.17 52.07 2.51
C ASP A 335 12.08 52.80 3.86
N ALA A 336 10.92 53.39 4.17
CA ALA A 336 10.67 53.98 5.48
C ALA A 336 10.80 52.92 6.59
N TYR A 337 10.18 51.76 6.38
CA TYR A 337 10.27 50.62 7.28
C TYR A 337 11.72 50.11 7.46
N ARG A 338 12.49 49.96 6.38
CA ARG A 338 13.89 49.50 6.43
C ARG A 338 14.82 50.48 7.16
N ASN A 339 14.56 51.78 7.06
CA ASN A 339 15.41 52.81 7.66
C ASN A 339 15.07 53.12 9.13
N GLY A 340 13.83 52.87 9.58
CA GLY A 340 13.38 53.26 10.92
C GLY A 340 12.42 52.29 11.62
N GLY A 341 12.27 51.07 11.10
CA GLY A 341 11.38 50.05 11.65
C GLY A 341 9.90 50.45 11.62
N LEU A 342 9.10 49.83 12.48
CA LEU A 342 7.65 50.11 12.59
C LEU A 342 7.33 51.56 12.97
N GLY A 343 8.25 52.26 13.63
CA GLY A 343 8.06 53.66 14.06
C GLY A 343 8.09 54.66 12.91
N ALA A 344 8.68 54.30 11.78
CA ALA A 344 8.78 55.16 10.59
C ALA A 344 7.58 55.02 9.63
N LEU A 345 6.66 54.08 9.88
CA LEU A 345 5.47 53.87 9.08
C LEU A 345 4.40 54.94 9.37
N ASN A 346 3.71 55.40 8.33
CA ASN A 346 2.52 56.23 8.52
C ASN A 346 1.39 55.47 9.24
N MET A 347 0.44 56.22 9.81
CA MET A 347 -0.64 55.66 10.64
C MET A 347 -1.49 54.62 9.90
N LEU A 348 -1.83 54.86 8.63
CA LEU A 348 -2.63 53.94 7.81
C LEU A 348 -1.93 52.59 7.61
N THR A 349 -0.66 52.61 7.21
CA THR A 349 0.15 51.40 6.95
C THR A 349 0.33 50.61 8.22
N ARG A 350 0.59 51.30 9.34
CA ARG A 350 0.70 50.66 10.65
C ARG A 350 -0.61 50.01 11.07
N GLN A 351 -1.75 50.70 10.93
CA GLN A 351 -3.07 50.15 11.23
C GLN A 351 -3.40 48.91 10.38
N GLN A 352 -3.02 48.89 9.09
CA GLN A 352 -3.23 47.73 8.23
C GLN A 352 -2.38 46.52 8.67
N ILE A 353 -1.10 46.72 8.98
CA ILE A 353 -0.21 45.65 9.47
C ILE A 353 -0.66 45.14 10.85
N ASP A 354 -0.99 46.04 11.77
CA ASP A 354 -1.50 45.68 13.10
C ASP A 354 -2.87 44.96 12.99
N GLY A 355 -3.69 45.32 11.99
CA GLY A 355 -4.94 44.64 11.67
C GLY A 355 -4.75 43.17 11.30
N LEU A 356 -3.65 42.80 10.63
CA LEU A 356 -3.34 41.40 10.31
C LEU A 356 -3.14 40.56 11.58
N ARG A 357 -2.53 41.14 12.62
CA ARG A 357 -2.28 40.44 13.90
C ARG A 357 -3.57 40.07 14.63
N ASN A 358 -4.65 40.81 14.39
CA ASN A 358 -5.96 40.60 15.01
C ASN A 358 -6.79 39.51 14.31
N SER A 359 -6.35 39.01 13.15
CA SER A 359 -7.02 37.93 12.42
C SER A 359 -6.21 36.66 12.59
N ASN A 360 -6.74 35.64 13.26
CA ASN A 360 -6.07 34.35 13.41
C ASN A 360 -7.01 33.20 13.02
N THR A 361 -7.07 32.95 11.72
CA THR A 361 -7.95 31.99 11.08
C THR A 361 -7.54 30.56 11.39
N ASP A 362 -8.44 29.79 12.01
CA ASP A 362 -8.24 28.37 12.27
C ASP A 362 -8.63 27.54 11.03
N TRP A 363 -7.72 27.45 10.07
CA TRP A 363 -7.91 26.65 8.86
C TRP A 363 -8.21 25.17 9.18
N GLY A 364 -7.65 24.63 10.27
CA GLY A 364 -7.96 23.28 10.74
C GLY A 364 -9.45 23.07 11.05
N LYS A 365 -10.15 24.08 11.60
CA LYS A 365 -11.61 24.04 11.81
C LYS A 365 -12.43 24.23 10.54
N LEU A 366 -11.92 24.97 9.56
CA LEU A 366 -12.66 25.26 8.32
C LEU A 366 -12.56 24.13 7.30
N LEU A 367 -11.47 23.37 7.34
CA LEU A 367 -11.20 22.28 6.39
C LEU A 367 -11.60 20.90 6.96
N TYR A 368 -11.61 20.74 8.29
CA TYR A 368 -11.86 19.46 8.94
C TYR A 368 -12.98 19.50 9.97
N GLN A 369 -13.68 18.37 10.11
CA GLN A 369 -14.79 18.15 11.03
C GLN A 369 -14.62 16.84 11.80
N ASN A 370 -15.28 16.72 12.96
CA ASN A 370 -15.48 15.42 13.58
C ASN A 370 -16.55 14.69 12.77
N ALA A 371 -16.27 13.47 12.34
CA ALA A 371 -17.18 12.67 11.52
C ALA A 371 -17.92 11.64 12.36
N ILE A 372 -19.22 11.44 12.09
CA ILE A 372 -20.03 10.42 12.75
C ILE A 372 -20.37 9.34 11.73
N ASN A 373 -19.87 8.13 11.98
CA ASN A 373 -19.96 7.03 11.05
C ASN A 373 -20.90 5.94 11.58
N LYS A 374 -21.59 5.26 10.67
CA LYS A 374 -22.67 4.32 10.99
C LYS A 374 -22.52 3.03 10.21
N GLN A 375 -22.81 1.92 10.86
CA GLN A 375 -22.83 0.61 10.23
C GLN A 375 -24.03 -0.19 10.71
N TYR A 376 -24.76 -0.80 9.78
CA TYR A 376 -25.85 -1.71 10.07
C TYR A 376 -25.64 -3.02 9.31
N GLY A 377 -25.96 -4.13 9.96
CA GLY A 377 -25.89 -5.45 9.35
C GLY A 377 -27.02 -6.33 9.82
N VAL A 378 -27.69 -7.01 8.89
CA VAL A 378 -28.67 -8.07 9.16
C VAL A 378 -28.15 -9.34 8.50
N SER A 379 -28.11 -10.45 9.23
CA SER A 379 -27.87 -11.76 8.64
C SER A 379 -28.90 -12.78 9.10
N ILE A 380 -29.23 -13.69 8.19
CA ILE A 380 -30.17 -14.77 8.38
C ILE A 380 -29.47 -16.04 7.95
N SER A 381 -29.42 -17.05 8.81
CA SER A 381 -28.77 -18.32 8.53
C SER A 381 -29.58 -19.47 9.07
N GLY A 382 -29.53 -20.63 8.42
CA GLY A 382 -30.20 -21.83 8.87
C GLY A 382 -29.99 -22.98 7.91
N GLY A 383 -30.54 -24.15 8.22
CA GLY A 383 -30.43 -25.28 7.31
C GLY A 383 -30.94 -26.59 7.87
N SER A 384 -31.29 -27.49 6.96
CA SER A 384 -31.63 -28.88 7.23
C SER A 384 -30.47 -29.81 6.83
N ASP A 385 -30.68 -31.12 6.87
CA ASP A 385 -29.71 -32.08 6.33
C ASP A 385 -29.55 -32.05 4.81
N ARG A 386 -30.50 -31.44 4.08
CA ARG A 386 -30.49 -31.36 2.61
C ARG A 386 -30.08 -30.01 2.05
N SER A 387 -30.24 -28.93 2.82
CA SER A 387 -29.86 -27.59 2.35
C SER A 387 -29.55 -26.67 3.51
N ASP A 388 -28.51 -25.87 3.35
CA ASP A 388 -28.14 -24.78 4.26
C ASP A 388 -28.08 -23.45 3.50
N TYR A 389 -28.57 -22.39 4.14
CA TYR A 389 -28.66 -21.07 3.55
C TYR A 389 -28.10 -19.99 4.48
N TYR A 390 -27.55 -18.95 3.86
CA TYR A 390 -27.07 -17.73 4.50
C TYR A 390 -27.47 -16.54 3.62
N PHE A 391 -28.07 -15.54 4.25
CA PHE A 391 -28.47 -14.28 3.63
C PHE A 391 -27.94 -13.16 4.51
N SER A 392 -27.30 -12.14 3.95
CA SER A 392 -26.97 -10.94 4.70
C SER A 392 -27.13 -9.67 3.88
N LEU A 393 -27.45 -8.59 4.59
CA LEU A 393 -27.48 -7.22 4.10
C LEU A 393 -26.64 -6.35 5.01
N GLY A 394 -25.80 -5.50 4.42
CA GLY A 394 -25.00 -4.52 5.13
C GLY A 394 -25.19 -3.12 4.57
N TYR A 395 -25.19 -2.12 5.45
CA TYR A 395 -25.08 -0.71 5.12
C TYR A 395 -23.94 -0.11 5.94
N TYR A 396 -23.08 0.65 5.28
CA TYR A 396 -21.95 1.35 5.89
C TYR A 396 -21.93 2.78 5.34
N ASP A 397 -21.80 3.74 6.25
CA ASP A 397 -21.80 5.18 5.97
C ASP A 397 -20.68 5.81 6.79
N GLU A 398 -19.65 6.25 6.09
CA GLU A 398 -18.46 6.87 6.65
C GLU A 398 -18.31 8.28 6.10
N GLU A 399 -18.49 9.25 6.98
CA GLU A 399 -18.17 10.64 6.72
C GLU A 399 -16.66 10.86 6.94
N GLY A 400 -16.02 11.62 6.06
CA GLY A 400 -14.61 11.94 6.21
C GLY A 400 -14.37 13.05 7.21
N THR A 401 -13.21 13.02 7.87
CA THR A 401 -12.77 14.15 8.70
C THR A 401 -12.47 15.39 7.86
N THR A 402 -12.16 15.23 6.57
CA THR A 402 -12.12 16.34 5.62
C THR A 402 -13.55 16.62 5.16
N ILE A 403 -14.01 17.85 5.36
CA ILE A 403 -15.37 18.26 4.98
C ILE A 403 -15.55 18.07 3.47
N GLY A 404 -16.69 17.52 3.05
CA GLY A 404 -16.99 17.23 1.64
C GLY A 404 -16.43 15.91 1.13
N THR A 405 -15.91 15.05 2.01
CA THR A 405 -15.48 13.68 1.68
C THR A 405 -16.31 12.64 2.42
N GLY A 406 -16.61 11.52 1.80
CA GLY A 406 -17.40 10.45 2.41
C GLY A 406 -17.41 9.17 1.59
N PHE A 407 -17.93 8.10 2.19
CA PHE A 407 -18.05 6.78 1.59
C PHE A 407 -19.29 6.06 2.09
N GLU A 408 -20.16 5.65 1.17
CA GLU A 408 -21.34 4.83 1.43
C GLU A 408 -21.20 3.48 0.76
N ARG A 409 -21.64 2.41 1.42
CA ARG A 409 -21.61 1.05 0.86
C ARG A 409 -22.81 0.22 1.29
N TYR A 410 -23.43 -0.44 0.31
CA TYR A 410 -24.45 -1.46 0.48
C TYR A 410 -23.89 -2.81 0.07
N ASN A 411 -24.12 -3.83 0.91
CA ASN A 411 -23.68 -5.20 0.66
C ASN A 411 -24.84 -6.18 0.72
N LEU A 412 -24.77 -7.18 -0.13
CA LEU A 412 -25.69 -8.31 -0.20
C LEU A 412 -24.86 -9.59 -0.33
N THR A 413 -25.05 -10.54 0.59
CA THR A 413 -24.49 -11.89 0.46
C THR A 413 -25.61 -12.91 0.47
N LEU A 414 -25.62 -13.79 -0.53
CA LEU A 414 -26.53 -14.92 -0.64
C LEU A 414 -25.71 -16.18 -0.81
N LYS A 415 -25.88 -17.16 0.07
CA LYS A 415 -25.26 -18.47 -0.09
C LYS A 415 -26.27 -19.56 0.17
N ASN A 416 -26.29 -20.56 -0.69
CA ASN A 416 -27.13 -21.73 -0.53
C ASN A 416 -26.39 -22.97 -1.02
N ASN A 417 -26.32 -23.99 -0.16
CA ASN A 417 -25.78 -25.29 -0.50
C ASN A 417 -26.91 -26.31 -0.48
N TYR A 418 -26.95 -27.17 -1.48
CA TYR A 418 -27.91 -28.25 -1.64
C TYR A 418 -27.19 -29.58 -1.72
N LYS A 419 -27.51 -30.48 -0.79
CA LYS A 419 -27.20 -31.90 -0.89
C LYS A 419 -28.32 -32.57 -1.70
N ILE A 420 -28.15 -32.62 -3.02
CA ILE A 420 -29.14 -33.21 -3.94
C ILE A 420 -29.32 -34.70 -3.62
N ASN A 421 -28.20 -35.40 -3.40
CA ASN A 421 -28.16 -36.76 -2.87
C ASN A 421 -26.81 -37.01 -2.18
N ASP A 422 -26.53 -38.24 -1.72
CA ASP A 422 -25.27 -38.52 -1.00
C ASP A 422 -23.99 -38.37 -1.84
N LYS A 423 -24.14 -38.39 -3.17
CA LYS A 423 -23.03 -38.26 -4.14
C LYS A 423 -22.91 -36.86 -4.73
N LEU A 424 -24.01 -36.11 -4.86
CA LEU A 424 -24.04 -34.83 -5.57
C LEU A 424 -24.43 -33.70 -4.64
N ASN A 425 -23.54 -32.70 -4.52
CA ASN A 425 -23.83 -31.43 -3.88
C ASN A 425 -23.71 -30.29 -4.90
N PHE A 426 -24.56 -29.28 -4.74
CA PHE A 426 -24.56 -28.07 -5.54
C PHE A 426 -24.55 -26.85 -4.62
N GLY A 427 -23.64 -25.91 -4.84
CA GLY A 427 -23.52 -24.67 -4.08
C GLY A 427 -23.70 -23.46 -4.98
N VAL A 428 -24.36 -22.43 -4.45
CA VAL A 428 -24.48 -21.12 -5.09
C VAL A 428 -24.09 -20.06 -4.07
N SER A 429 -23.18 -19.17 -4.45
CA SER A 429 -22.82 -17.99 -3.68
C SER A 429 -22.93 -16.75 -4.56
N VAL A 430 -23.61 -15.71 -4.11
CA VAL A 430 -23.75 -14.43 -4.80
C VAL A 430 -23.38 -13.33 -3.83
N PHE A 431 -22.48 -12.45 -4.27
CA PHE A 431 -22.04 -11.27 -3.54
C PHE A 431 -22.34 -10.05 -4.39
N GLY A 432 -23.14 -9.13 -3.86
CA GLY A 432 -23.48 -7.86 -4.51
C GLY A 432 -23.01 -6.71 -3.65
N THR A 433 -22.36 -5.74 -4.26
CA THR A 433 -21.95 -4.50 -3.61
C THR A 433 -22.30 -3.30 -4.47
N GLN A 434 -22.80 -2.25 -3.84
CA GLN A 434 -22.82 -0.91 -4.41
C GLN A 434 -22.11 0.02 -3.45
N SER A 435 -21.15 0.79 -3.94
CA SER A 435 -20.49 1.82 -3.13
C SER A 435 -20.42 3.15 -3.87
N GLU A 436 -20.39 4.22 -3.09
CA GLU A 436 -20.25 5.59 -3.58
C GLU A 436 -19.24 6.32 -2.70
N ARG A 437 -18.15 6.78 -3.32
CA ARG A 437 -17.17 7.64 -2.69
C ARG A 437 -17.37 9.06 -3.19
N THR A 438 -17.43 10.00 -2.26
CA THR A 438 -17.60 11.42 -2.55
C THR A 438 -16.36 12.21 -2.13
N SER A 439 -16.02 13.20 -2.94
CA SER A 439 -14.93 14.13 -2.73
C SER A 439 -15.19 15.42 -3.54
N PHE A 440 -14.22 16.33 -3.52
CA PHE A 440 -14.20 17.54 -4.34
C PHE A 440 -13.02 17.45 -5.33
N VAL A 441 -13.02 18.30 -6.36
CA VAL A 441 -11.96 18.28 -7.38
C VAL A 441 -10.68 18.85 -6.76
N THR A 442 -9.54 18.21 -7.02
CA THR A 442 -8.21 18.71 -6.63
C THR A 442 -7.35 19.00 -7.85
N ASP A 443 -6.19 19.63 -7.66
CA ASP A 443 -5.28 20.00 -8.73
C ASP A 443 -3.87 19.41 -8.57
N ALA A 444 -3.14 19.30 -9.69
CA ALA A 444 -1.79 18.75 -9.72
C ALA A 444 -0.77 19.57 -8.92
N ASP A 445 -1.03 20.87 -8.69
CA ASP A 445 -0.17 21.73 -7.88
C ASP A 445 -0.46 21.62 -6.38
N ALA A 446 -1.37 20.72 -5.98
CA ALA A 446 -1.79 20.45 -4.61
C ALA A 446 -2.27 21.70 -3.84
N SER A 447 -2.68 22.76 -4.53
CA SER A 447 -3.19 23.99 -3.91
C SER A 447 -4.57 23.74 -3.29
N ILE A 448 -5.33 22.81 -3.86
CA ILE A 448 -6.65 22.37 -3.36
C ILE A 448 -6.50 21.22 -2.33
N SER A 449 -5.28 20.83 -1.96
CA SER A 449 -5.07 19.79 -0.93
C SER A 449 -5.34 20.36 0.48
N PRO A 450 -6.30 19.82 1.25
CA PRO A 450 -6.68 20.35 2.56
C PRO A 450 -5.52 20.29 3.56
N ILE A 451 -4.66 19.26 3.48
CA ILE A 451 -3.50 19.12 4.37
C ILE A 451 -2.38 20.09 4.00
N ASN A 452 -2.20 20.38 2.70
CA ASN A 452 -1.23 21.36 2.24
C ASN A 452 -1.68 22.77 2.62
N TYR A 453 -2.95 23.09 2.31
CA TYR A 453 -3.51 24.41 2.52
C TYR A 453 -3.64 24.75 4.02
N SER A 454 -4.10 23.82 4.88
CA SER A 454 -4.16 24.06 6.34
C SER A 454 -2.81 24.36 6.99
N ARG A 455 -1.69 23.93 6.38
CA ARG A 455 -0.34 24.14 6.91
C ARG A 455 0.33 25.40 6.37
N ASN A 456 0.01 25.77 5.13
CA ASN A 456 0.72 26.83 4.40
C ASN A 456 -0.11 28.11 4.24
N ALA A 457 -1.44 28.05 4.34
CA ALA A 457 -2.28 29.24 4.28
C ALA A 457 -1.94 30.20 5.42
N ASN A 458 -1.90 31.50 5.12
CA ASN A 458 -1.54 32.47 6.13
C ASN A 458 -2.59 32.51 7.26
N PRO A 459 -2.16 32.52 8.54
CA PRO A 459 -3.07 32.61 9.68
C PRO A 459 -3.89 33.92 9.71
N TYR A 460 -3.37 35.02 9.15
CA TYR A 460 -4.10 36.29 9.05
C TYR A 460 -5.07 36.37 7.86
N LEU A 461 -5.08 35.37 6.97
CA LEU A 461 -5.99 35.35 5.83
C LEU A 461 -7.37 34.89 6.31
N SER A 462 -8.38 35.75 6.16
CA SER A 462 -9.78 35.38 6.38
C SER A 462 -10.36 34.71 5.12
N PRO A 463 -11.29 33.74 5.26
CA PRO A 463 -11.91 33.08 4.09
C PRO A 463 -12.89 33.99 3.33
N TYR A 464 -13.44 35.01 3.99
CA TYR A 464 -14.41 35.95 3.42
C TYR A 464 -13.95 37.40 3.61
N ASN A 465 -14.42 38.27 2.71
CA ASN A 465 -14.37 39.72 2.85
C ASN A 465 -15.49 40.21 3.79
N ALA A 466 -15.45 41.49 4.17
CA ALA A 466 -16.44 42.07 5.09
C ALA A 466 -17.88 42.09 4.52
N ASP A 467 -18.04 42.03 3.20
CA ASP A 467 -19.33 41.95 2.50
C ASP A 467 -19.87 40.51 2.35
N GLY A 468 -19.13 39.52 2.85
CA GLY A 468 -19.46 38.09 2.74
C GLY A 468 -18.99 37.41 1.46
N SER A 469 -18.39 38.12 0.51
CA SER A 469 -17.79 37.51 -0.69
C SER A 469 -16.51 36.72 -0.34
N TYR A 470 -16.14 35.76 -1.19
CA TYR A 470 -14.91 34.98 -1.02
C TYR A 470 -13.67 35.89 -1.08
N ARG A 471 -12.80 35.77 -0.08
CA ARG A 471 -11.48 36.43 -0.10
C ARG A 471 -10.48 35.49 -0.75
N TYR A 472 -9.91 35.91 -1.88
CA TYR A 472 -8.97 35.08 -2.63
C TYR A 472 -7.56 35.15 -2.06
N ASP A 473 -6.90 33.99 -2.00
CA ASP A 473 -5.51 33.88 -1.57
C ASP A 473 -4.57 34.31 -2.70
N LYS A 474 -3.97 35.49 -2.53
CA LYS A 474 -3.00 36.08 -3.47
C LYS A 474 -1.64 35.38 -3.47
N ASP A 475 -1.38 34.50 -2.50
CA ASP A 475 -0.12 33.76 -2.44
C ASP A 475 -0.14 32.50 -3.33
N ILE A 476 -1.29 32.12 -3.88
CA ILE A 476 -1.42 31.03 -4.87
C ILE A 476 -1.18 31.58 -6.29
N ASP A 477 -0.11 31.10 -6.94
CA ASP A 477 0.37 31.62 -8.24
C ASP A 477 -0.52 31.27 -9.43
N GLY A 478 -1.36 30.22 -9.40
CA GLY A 478 -2.29 29.91 -10.49
C GLY A 478 -1.69 29.07 -11.63
N PHE A 479 -1.52 29.65 -12.83
CA PHE A 479 -1.06 28.95 -14.05
C PHE A 479 0.07 29.71 -14.75
N GLU A 480 1.25 29.11 -14.90
CA GLU A 480 2.44 29.73 -15.54
C GLU A 480 2.73 31.14 -14.99
N ASP A 481 2.89 31.25 -13.67
CA ASP A 481 3.12 32.52 -12.93
C ASP A 481 2.01 33.58 -13.07
N ARG A 482 0.84 33.22 -13.63
CA ARG A 482 -0.34 34.09 -13.71
C ARG A 482 -1.29 33.78 -12.57
N TYR A 483 -1.47 34.76 -11.70
CA TYR A 483 -2.42 34.70 -10.60
C TYR A 483 -3.83 34.32 -11.07
N ILE A 484 -4.40 33.30 -10.41
CA ILE A 484 -5.78 32.88 -10.60
C ILE A 484 -6.50 32.96 -9.25
N PRO A 485 -7.65 33.65 -9.17
CA PRO A 485 -8.43 33.73 -7.94
C PRO A 485 -8.72 32.34 -7.35
N PHE A 486 -8.16 32.09 -6.16
CA PHE A 486 -8.32 30.84 -5.42
C PHE A 486 -8.91 31.11 -4.04
N ASN A 487 -9.99 30.40 -3.71
CA ASN A 487 -10.48 30.27 -2.36
C ASN A 487 -10.87 28.81 -2.13
N PHE A 488 -10.32 28.20 -1.09
CA PHE A 488 -10.56 26.77 -0.83
C PHE A 488 -12.05 26.47 -0.59
N LEU A 489 -12.76 27.34 0.11
CA LEU A 489 -14.17 27.10 0.44
C LEU A 489 -15.05 27.24 -0.82
N GLU A 490 -14.78 28.24 -1.66
CA GLU A 490 -15.44 28.38 -2.98
C GLU A 490 -15.22 27.12 -3.83
N GLU A 491 -13.98 26.63 -3.89
CA GLU A 491 -13.63 25.45 -4.69
C GLU A 491 -14.33 24.19 -4.20
N ARG A 492 -14.30 23.95 -2.88
CA ARG A 492 -14.94 22.79 -2.28
C ARG A 492 -16.46 22.81 -2.46
N GLU A 493 -17.10 23.98 -2.33
CA GLU A 493 -18.56 24.10 -2.44
C GLU A 493 -19.06 23.97 -3.89
N ASN A 494 -18.25 24.37 -4.86
CA ASN A 494 -18.67 24.46 -6.27
C ASN A 494 -18.06 23.36 -7.17
N THR A 495 -17.39 22.36 -6.58
CA THR A 495 -16.90 21.18 -7.27
C THR A 495 -17.46 19.90 -6.65
N SER A 496 -17.54 18.84 -7.45
CA SER A 496 -17.85 17.51 -6.96
C SER A 496 -17.01 16.47 -7.68
N TYR A 497 -16.64 15.44 -6.94
CA TYR A 497 -15.95 14.28 -7.47
C TYR A 497 -16.55 13.02 -6.84
N THR A 498 -17.24 12.23 -7.66
CA THR A 498 -17.88 11.00 -7.21
C THR A 498 -17.32 9.78 -7.95
N LEU A 499 -17.18 8.69 -7.22
CA LEU A 499 -16.92 7.36 -7.78
C LEU A 499 -18.03 6.43 -7.29
N LYS A 500 -18.85 5.94 -8.23
CA LYS A 500 -19.88 4.94 -7.97
C LYS A 500 -19.41 3.59 -8.49
N ASN A 501 -19.34 2.60 -7.62
CA ASN A 501 -19.03 1.22 -7.99
C ASN A 501 -20.26 0.33 -7.80
N GLN A 502 -20.45 -0.58 -8.75
CA GLN A 502 -21.40 -1.68 -8.68
C GLN A 502 -20.65 -2.97 -8.97
N SER A 503 -20.75 -3.93 -8.06
CA SER A 503 -20.03 -5.20 -8.15
C SER A 503 -21.01 -6.35 -7.96
N LEU A 504 -20.95 -7.34 -8.85
CA LEU A 504 -21.68 -8.60 -8.72
C LEU A 504 -20.73 -9.76 -8.95
N LYS A 505 -20.65 -10.67 -7.98
CA LYS A 505 -19.86 -11.89 -8.04
C LYS A 505 -20.78 -13.08 -7.80
N ALA A 506 -20.68 -14.10 -8.64
CA ALA A 506 -21.45 -15.33 -8.52
C ALA A 506 -20.53 -16.54 -8.62
N ILE A 507 -20.68 -17.50 -7.71
CA ILE A 507 -19.90 -18.74 -7.66
C ILE A 507 -20.88 -19.90 -7.65
N PHE A 508 -20.66 -20.84 -8.57
CA PHE A 508 -21.42 -22.08 -8.69
C PHE A 508 -20.48 -23.25 -8.47
N ASP A 509 -20.77 -24.07 -7.46
CA ASP A 509 -19.99 -25.24 -7.09
C ASP A 509 -20.78 -26.52 -7.36
N LEU A 510 -20.16 -27.49 -8.02
CA LEU A 510 -20.72 -28.81 -8.24
C LEU A 510 -19.73 -29.86 -7.74
N ASP A 511 -20.11 -30.58 -6.69
CA ASP A 511 -19.31 -31.62 -6.08
C ASP A 511 -19.95 -32.99 -6.33
N TYR A 512 -19.24 -33.87 -7.02
CA TYR A 512 -19.69 -35.23 -7.32
C TYR A 512 -18.74 -36.29 -6.77
N LYS A 513 -19.23 -37.13 -5.86
CA LYS A 513 -18.51 -38.29 -5.32
C LYS A 513 -18.66 -39.48 -6.27
N LEU A 514 -17.67 -39.64 -7.15
CA LEU A 514 -17.65 -40.70 -8.15
C LEU A 514 -17.45 -42.08 -7.51
N ALA A 515 -16.53 -42.19 -6.55
CA ALA A 515 -16.24 -43.42 -5.81
C ALA A 515 -15.78 -43.10 -4.38
N LYS A 516 -15.58 -44.12 -3.55
CA LYS A 516 -15.04 -43.93 -2.19
C LYS A 516 -13.64 -43.30 -2.30
N GLY A 517 -13.47 -42.14 -1.68
CA GLY A 517 -12.22 -41.36 -1.73
C GLY A 517 -12.07 -40.49 -2.97
N LEU A 518 -12.79 -40.72 -4.07
CA LEU A 518 -12.70 -39.95 -5.32
C LEU A 518 -13.85 -38.95 -5.47
N LYS A 519 -13.52 -37.65 -5.48
CA LYS A 519 -14.46 -36.53 -5.67
C LYS A 519 -14.06 -35.72 -6.90
N ILE A 520 -15.02 -35.37 -7.73
CA ILE A 520 -14.88 -34.38 -8.82
C ILE A 520 -15.56 -33.09 -8.39
N THR A 521 -14.89 -31.96 -8.57
CA THR A 521 -15.41 -30.61 -8.31
C THR A 521 -15.34 -29.79 -9.58
N SER A 522 -16.45 -29.17 -9.97
CA SER A 522 -16.49 -28.10 -10.97
C SER A 522 -16.93 -26.82 -10.28
N GLN A 523 -16.17 -25.74 -10.44
CA GLN A 523 -16.47 -24.43 -9.89
C GLN A 523 -16.46 -23.40 -11.02
N LEU A 524 -17.56 -22.66 -11.19
CA LEU A 524 -17.66 -21.53 -12.12
C LEU A 524 -17.84 -20.25 -11.31
N GLY A 525 -16.88 -19.33 -11.40
CA GLY A 525 -16.97 -17.99 -10.86
C GLY A 525 -17.19 -16.96 -11.96
N LEU A 526 -18.11 -16.03 -11.73
CA LEU A 526 -18.41 -14.89 -12.58
C LEU A 526 -18.22 -13.62 -11.76
N GLN A 527 -17.65 -12.58 -12.35
CA GLN A 527 -17.46 -11.27 -11.75
C GLN A 527 -17.79 -10.20 -12.77
N TYR A 528 -18.60 -9.23 -12.37
CA TYR A 528 -18.90 -8.02 -13.11
C TYR A 528 -18.69 -6.81 -12.19
N ASP A 529 -17.94 -5.82 -12.65
CA ASP A 529 -17.73 -4.57 -11.94
C ASP A 529 -17.97 -3.39 -12.88
N GLY A 530 -18.88 -2.49 -12.50
CA GLY A 530 -19.10 -1.21 -13.15
C GLY A 530 -18.57 -0.08 -12.27
N ASN A 531 -17.65 0.73 -12.79
CA ASN A 531 -17.14 1.92 -12.11
C ASN A 531 -17.54 3.16 -12.91
N LYS A 532 -18.21 4.11 -12.26
CA LYS A 532 -18.56 5.41 -12.84
C LYS A 532 -17.94 6.51 -12.00
N THR A 533 -16.99 7.20 -12.60
CA THR A 533 -16.28 8.34 -12.04
C THR A 533 -16.86 9.60 -12.68
N GLU A 534 -17.27 10.58 -11.88
CA GLU A 534 -17.75 11.89 -12.37
C GLU A 534 -17.04 13.00 -11.61
N LYS A 535 -16.30 13.84 -12.33
CA LYS A 535 -15.76 15.13 -11.86
C LYS A 535 -16.62 16.26 -12.43
N PHE A 536 -17.04 17.19 -11.59
CA PHE A 536 -17.74 18.39 -12.00
C PHE A 536 -17.14 19.61 -11.30
N ALA A 537 -16.94 20.68 -12.06
CA ALA A 537 -16.49 21.96 -11.57
C ALA A 537 -17.34 23.07 -12.20
N ALA A 538 -17.95 23.93 -11.39
CA ALA A 538 -18.72 25.06 -11.88
C ALA A 538 -17.82 26.11 -12.57
N GLU A 539 -18.43 27.07 -13.27
CA GLU A 539 -17.71 28.10 -14.03
C GLU A 539 -16.73 28.91 -13.18
N ASN A 540 -17.17 29.33 -11.99
CA ASN A 540 -16.41 30.18 -11.08
C ASN A 540 -15.50 29.39 -10.11
N THR A 541 -15.10 28.18 -10.46
CA THR A 541 -14.13 27.42 -9.67
C THR A 541 -12.70 27.77 -10.09
N TYR A 542 -11.75 27.67 -9.17
CA TYR A 542 -10.33 27.74 -9.48
C TYR A 542 -9.93 26.70 -10.53
N PHE A 543 -10.46 25.46 -10.45
CA PHE A 543 -10.24 24.44 -11.49
C PHE A 543 -10.63 24.94 -12.89
N THR A 544 -11.86 25.45 -13.05
CA THR A 544 -12.36 25.92 -14.36
C THR A 544 -11.63 27.19 -14.81
N ARG A 545 -11.36 28.15 -13.91
CA ARG A 545 -10.56 29.35 -14.22
C ARG A 545 -9.16 28.99 -14.70
N LYS A 546 -8.51 28.03 -14.04
CA LYS A 546 -7.19 27.49 -14.42
C LYS A 546 -7.22 26.78 -15.75
N MET A 547 -8.23 25.94 -15.99
CA MET A 547 -8.41 25.31 -17.28
C MET A 547 -8.63 26.34 -18.39
N LYS A 548 -9.42 27.40 -18.13
CA LYS A 548 -9.64 28.50 -19.06
C LYS A 548 -8.34 29.24 -19.36
N GLU A 549 -7.54 29.58 -18.34
CA GLU A 549 -6.23 30.22 -18.54
C GLU A 549 -5.25 29.41 -19.40
N GLY A 550 -5.31 28.07 -19.30
CA GLY A 550 -4.57 27.17 -20.17
C GLY A 550 -5.05 27.13 -21.63
N THR A 551 -6.20 27.75 -21.96
CA THR A 551 -6.72 27.88 -23.34
C THR A 551 -6.44 29.25 -23.97
N ARG A 552 -5.59 30.07 -23.33
CA ARG A 552 -5.29 31.42 -23.80
C ARG A 552 -4.52 31.38 -25.12
N TYR A 553 -4.98 32.12 -26.12
CA TYR A 553 -4.30 32.31 -27.40
C TYR A 553 -4.36 33.78 -27.82
N TYR A 554 -3.39 34.22 -28.63
CA TYR A 554 -3.31 35.62 -29.08
C TYR A 554 -3.91 35.77 -30.48
N LYS A 555 -4.85 36.72 -30.65
CA LYS A 555 -5.47 37.02 -31.93
C LYS A 555 -5.96 38.47 -31.97
N ASP A 556 -5.73 39.15 -33.09
CA ASP A 556 -6.19 40.53 -33.34
C ASP A 556 -5.77 41.53 -32.24
N GLY A 557 -4.54 41.43 -31.73
CA GLY A 557 -4.02 42.37 -30.72
C GLY A 557 -4.40 42.06 -29.27
N ALA A 558 -5.22 41.04 -29.02
CA ALA A 558 -5.72 40.68 -27.69
C ALA A 558 -5.58 39.19 -27.39
N TYR A 559 -5.47 38.86 -26.10
CA TYR A 559 -5.61 37.48 -25.64
C TYR A 559 -7.08 37.07 -25.62
N ARG A 560 -7.37 35.88 -26.14
CA ARG A 560 -8.69 35.24 -26.13
C ARG A 560 -8.57 33.83 -25.55
N TYR A 561 -9.69 33.25 -25.17
CA TYR A 561 -9.80 31.90 -24.64
C TYR A 561 -10.74 31.09 -25.52
N PHE A 562 -10.41 29.85 -25.80
CA PHE A 562 -11.30 28.99 -26.61
C PHE A 562 -12.18 28.07 -25.76
N LEU A 563 -11.92 27.96 -24.45
CA LEU A 563 -12.85 27.28 -23.54
C LEU A 563 -14.15 28.10 -23.43
N PRO A 564 -15.33 27.51 -23.74
CA PRO A 564 -16.60 28.20 -23.60
C PRO A 564 -16.94 28.48 -22.13
N ASP A 565 -17.72 29.54 -21.89
CA ASP A 565 -18.21 29.89 -20.56
C ASP A 565 -19.17 28.80 -20.02
N GLY A 566 -19.11 28.57 -18.71
CA GLY A 566 -19.84 27.51 -18.01
C GLY A 566 -18.90 26.51 -17.31
N GLY A 567 -19.48 25.48 -16.69
CA GLY A 567 -18.73 24.48 -15.95
C GLY A 567 -18.02 23.44 -16.83
N VAL A 568 -17.22 22.59 -16.19
CA VAL A 568 -16.57 21.45 -16.81
C VAL A 568 -17.06 20.18 -16.13
N LYS A 569 -17.49 19.18 -16.92
CA LYS A 569 -17.90 17.87 -16.43
C LYS A 569 -17.12 16.79 -17.16
N GLN A 570 -16.55 15.85 -16.42
CA GLN A 570 -15.74 14.76 -16.96
C GLN A 570 -16.22 13.44 -16.35
N ASN A 571 -16.46 12.44 -17.17
CA ASN A 571 -16.84 11.11 -16.71
C ASN A 571 -15.90 10.04 -17.26
N TRP A 572 -15.63 9.04 -16.43
CA TRP A 572 -15.00 7.79 -16.82
C TRP A 572 -15.95 6.66 -16.45
N ASP A 573 -16.39 5.92 -17.46
CA ASP A 573 -17.27 4.76 -17.31
C ASP A 573 -16.45 3.51 -17.65
N ASN A 574 -16.23 2.66 -16.65
CA ASN A 574 -15.46 1.43 -16.78
C ASN A 574 -16.35 0.21 -16.52
N SER A 575 -16.28 -0.80 -17.37
CA SER A 575 -16.93 -2.10 -17.15
C SER A 575 -15.91 -3.22 -17.24
N PHE A 576 -15.80 -3.99 -16.16
CA PHE A 576 -14.95 -5.16 -16.07
C PHE A 576 -15.82 -6.42 -15.99
N PHE A 577 -15.45 -7.45 -16.76
CA PHE A 577 -16.05 -8.77 -16.68
C PHE A 577 -14.98 -9.85 -16.59
N GLN A 578 -15.22 -10.85 -15.74
CA GLN A 578 -14.40 -12.04 -15.63
C GLN A 578 -15.26 -13.30 -15.51
N TYR A 579 -14.81 -14.37 -16.15
CA TYR A 579 -15.18 -15.73 -15.76
C TYR A 579 -13.94 -16.54 -15.39
N ASN A 580 -14.10 -17.42 -14.40
CA ASN A 580 -13.11 -18.40 -13.97
C ASN A 580 -13.80 -19.76 -13.87
N TRP A 581 -13.34 -20.74 -14.63
CA TRP A 581 -13.88 -22.09 -14.58
C TRP A 581 -12.78 -23.08 -14.20
N LYS A 582 -13.03 -23.80 -13.11
CA LYS A 582 -12.12 -24.77 -12.53
C LYS A 582 -12.77 -26.14 -12.50
N LEU A 583 -12.06 -27.15 -12.99
CA LEU A 583 -12.46 -28.56 -12.94
C LEU A 583 -11.34 -29.36 -12.30
N GLN A 584 -11.61 -30.08 -11.23
CA GLN A 584 -10.61 -30.85 -10.51
C GLN A 584 -11.15 -32.18 -9.99
N GLY A 585 -10.29 -33.19 -9.95
CA GLY A 585 -10.53 -34.45 -9.25
C GLY A 585 -9.59 -34.57 -8.05
N SER A 586 -10.11 -35.03 -6.92
CA SER A 586 -9.35 -35.31 -5.70
C SER A 586 -9.58 -36.75 -5.24
N TYR A 587 -8.50 -37.45 -4.90
CA TYR A 587 -8.53 -38.81 -4.36
C TYR A 587 -7.85 -38.86 -2.99
N SER A 588 -8.57 -39.26 -1.96
CA SER A 588 -8.06 -39.41 -0.59
C SER A 588 -8.26 -40.84 -0.09
N THR A 589 -7.21 -41.47 0.42
CA THR A 589 -7.27 -42.83 0.97
C THR A 589 -6.36 -43.01 2.19
N LYS A 590 -6.68 -44.03 2.99
CA LYS A 590 -5.90 -44.43 4.17
C LYS A 590 -5.64 -45.93 4.12
N ILE A 591 -4.36 -46.31 4.11
CA ILE A 591 -3.90 -47.70 4.00
C ILE A 591 -3.28 -48.10 5.35
N ASN A 592 -3.72 -49.23 5.90
CA ASN A 592 -3.25 -49.80 7.17
C ASN A 592 -3.27 -48.82 8.36
N SER A 593 -4.16 -47.82 8.34
CA SER A 593 -4.27 -46.76 9.34
C SER A 593 -3.03 -45.86 9.55
N VAL A 594 -1.91 -46.14 8.87
CA VAL A 594 -0.64 -45.43 9.00
C VAL A 594 -0.26 -44.64 7.75
N HIS A 595 -0.72 -45.02 6.56
CA HIS A 595 -0.45 -44.30 5.33
C HIS A 595 -1.68 -43.49 4.93
N GLU A 596 -1.58 -42.17 4.88
CA GLU A 596 -2.62 -41.28 4.37
C GLU A 596 -2.12 -40.67 3.06
N ILE A 597 -2.87 -40.85 1.97
CA ILE A 597 -2.53 -40.39 0.62
C ILE A 597 -3.65 -39.46 0.15
N ASP A 598 -3.29 -38.26 -0.26
CA ASP A 598 -4.20 -37.26 -0.83
C ASP A 598 -3.62 -36.80 -2.18
N LEU A 599 -4.34 -37.04 -3.27
CA LEU A 599 -3.98 -36.67 -4.64
C LEU A 599 -5.02 -35.72 -5.21
N MET A 600 -4.60 -34.76 -6.04
CA MET A 600 -5.52 -33.92 -6.80
C MET A 600 -4.92 -33.52 -8.15
N ALA A 601 -5.76 -33.42 -9.17
CA ALA A 601 -5.39 -32.85 -10.46
C ALA A 601 -6.58 -32.08 -11.06
N GLY A 602 -6.29 -31.04 -11.84
CA GLY A 602 -7.34 -30.22 -12.44
C GLY A 602 -6.86 -29.23 -13.49
N THR A 603 -7.83 -28.54 -14.07
CA THR A 603 -7.64 -27.49 -15.07
C THR A 603 -8.37 -26.22 -14.67
N GLU A 604 -7.85 -25.08 -15.10
CA GLU A 604 -8.44 -23.77 -14.86
C GLU A 604 -8.41 -22.92 -16.13
N LEU A 605 -9.55 -22.33 -16.48
CA LEU A 605 -9.71 -21.39 -17.58
C LEU A 605 -10.17 -20.04 -17.03
N ARG A 606 -9.57 -18.95 -17.49
CA ARG A 606 -9.95 -17.60 -17.09
C ARG A 606 -9.89 -16.66 -18.28
N LYS A 607 -10.87 -15.76 -18.40
CA LYS A 607 -10.81 -14.57 -19.27
C LYS A 607 -11.25 -13.35 -18.46
N THR A 608 -10.57 -12.23 -18.69
CA THR A 608 -10.98 -10.91 -18.23
C THR A 608 -11.15 -9.99 -19.42
N GLU A 609 -12.09 -9.06 -19.33
CA GLU A 609 -12.36 -8.03 -20.31
C GLU A 609 -12.61 -6.72 -19.57
N ASP A 610 -11.91 -5.66 -19.96
CA ASP A 610 -12.04 -4.33 -19.37
C ASP A 610 -12.26 -3.29 -20.46
N ASN A 611 -13.33 -2.51 -20.31
CA ASN A 611 -13.77 -1.51 -21.28
C ASN A 611 -13.92 -0.16 -20.58
N THR A 612 -13.25 0.87 -21.11
CA THR A 612 -13.30 2.23 -20.55
C THR A 612 -13.79 3.23 -21.59
N THR A 613 -14.79 4.04 -21.23
CA THR A 613 -15.23 5.20 -21.99
C THR A 613 -14.98 6.47 -21.19
N VAL A 614 -14.44 7.50 -21.85
CA VAL A 614 -14.23 8.83 -21.27
C VAL A 614 -15.15 9.81 -21.99
N THR A 615 -15.88 10.63 -21.22
CA THR A 615 -16.70 11.71 -21.77
C THR A 615 -16.39 13.03 -21.08
N ARG A 616 -16.40 14.12 -21.83
CA ARG A 616 -16.19 15.47 -21.30
C ARG A 616 -17.18 16.45 -21.91
N ALA A 617 -17.68 17.33 -21.05
CA ALA A 617 -18.56 18.43 -21.40
C ALA A 617 -17.91 19.74 -20.93
N PHE A 618 -17.82 20.70 -21.84
CA PHE A 618 -17.29 22.04 -21.61
C PHE A 618 -18.41 23.07 -21.75
N GLY A 619 -18.30 24.19 -21.05
CA GLY A 619 -19.37 25.19 -20.98
C GLY A 619 -20.68 24.56 -20.53
N TYR A 620 -20.60 23.68 -19.52
CA TYR A 620 -21.71 22.91 -19.00
C TYR A 620 -22.55 23.76 -18.05
N ASP A 621 -23.85 23.86 -18.36
CA ASP A 621 -24.83 24.51 -17.51
C ASP A 621 -25.55 23.43 -16.68
N SER A 622 -25.41 23.50 -15.35
CA SER A 622 -26.01 22.54 -14.42
C SER A 622 -27.53 22.61 -14.33
N VAL A 623 -28.14 23.73 -14.73
CA VAL A 623 -29.60 23.95 -14.76
C VAL A 623 -30.19 23.33 -16.01
N THR A 624 -29.66 23.69 -17.19
CA THR A 624 -30.18 23.18 -18.47
C THR A 624 -29.64 21.80 -18.84
N ARG A 625 -28.55 21.36 -18.17
CA ARG A 625 -27.82 20.11 -18.41
C ARG A 625 -27.26 20.00 -19.83
N ARG A 626 -26.88 21.12 -20.42
CA ARG A 626 -26.32 21.22 -21.77
C ARG A 626 -24.87 21.68 -21.71
N SER A 627 -24.08 21.24 -22.68
CA SER A 627 -22.71 21.68 -22.91
C SER A 627 -22.63 22.54 -24.16
N THR A 628 -21.58 23.35 -24.25
CA THR A 628 -21.26 24.16 -25.43
C THR A 628 -20.10 23.52 -26.19
N ALA A 629 -20.21 23.45 -27.51
CA ALA A 629 -19.13 22.94 -28.35
C ALA A 629 -17.93 23.90 -28.32
N ILE A 630 -16.71 23.36 -28.18
CA ILE A 630 -15.49 24.17 -28.26
C ILE A 630 -15.26 24.59 -29.72
N VAL A 631 -15.01 25.87 -29.94
CA VAL A 631 -14.56 26.40 -31.23
C VAL A 631 -13.04 26.58 -31.16
N PHE A 632 -12.30 25.65 -31.74
CA PHE A 632 -10.84 25.65 -31.66
C PHE A 632 -10.20 26.70 -32.59
N PRO A 633 -9.16 27.42 -32.13
CA PRO A 633 -8.46 28.41 -32.96
C PRO A 633 -7.63 27.80 -34.10
N SER A 634 -7.19 26.55 -33.94
CA SER A 634 -6.36 25.82 -34.91
C SER A 634 -6.57 24.31 -34.76
N SER A 635 -6.12 23.55 -35.76
CA SER A 635 -6.11 22.08 -35.73
C SER A 635 -5.26 21.50 -34.60
N ASN A 636 -4.22 22.23 -34.16
CA ASN A 636 -3.34 21.79 -33.08
C ASN A 636 -4.08 21.75 -31.75
N PHE A 637 -4.81 22.82 -31.40
CA PHE A 637 -5.63 22.83 -30.18
C PHE A 637 -6.74 21.77 -30.23
N ALA A 638 -7.34 21.57 -31.42
CA ALA A 638 -8.36 20.54 -31.61
C ALA A 638 -7.84 19.10 -31.47
N ALA A 639 -6.53 18.88 -31.66
CA ALA A 639 -5.89 17.57 -31.52
C ALA A 639 -5.49 17.25 -30.05
N GLU A 640 -5.59 18.20 -29.12
CA GLU A 640 -5.24 17.98 -27.73
C GLU A 640 -6.28 17.10 -27.01
N ARG A 641 -5.88 15.90 -26.62
CA ARG A 641 -6.73 14.87 -25.98
C ARG A 641 -7.49 15.33 -24.75
N LYS A 642 -7.02 16.34 -24.02
CA LYS A 642 -7.71 16.87 -22.83
C LYS A 642 -9.02 17.61 -23.17
N TYR A 643 -9.21 18.03 -24.43
CA TYR A 643 -10.44 18.68 -24.92
C TYR A 643 -11.35 17.75 -25.72
N GLU A 644 -10.97 16.49 -25.90
CA GLU A 644 -11.83 15.48 -26.51
C GLU A 644 -13.06 15.20 -25.62
N THR A 645 -14.24 15.26 -26.22
CA THR A 645 -15.54 15.15 -25.53
C THR A 645 -16.03 13.71 -25.40
N TYR A 646 -15.54 12.79 -26.22
CA TYR A 646 -15.87 11.37 -26.19
C TYR A 646 -14.69 10.55 -26.69
N ARG A 647 -14.30 9.52 -25.93
CA ARG A 647 -13.28 8.55 -26.33
C ARG A 647 -13.61 7.18 -25.76
N GLU A 648 -13.63 6.18 -26.61
CA GLU A 648 -13.64 4.77 -26.22
C GLU A 648 -12.21 4.24 -26.22
N MET A 649 -11.74 3.72 -25.09
CA MET A 649 -10.42 3.09 -25.02
C MET A 649 -10.49 1.69 -25.64
N PRO A 650 -9.42 1.21 -26.29
CA PRO A 650 -9.37 -0.17 -26.76
C PRO A 650 -9.63 -1.16 -25.62
N PRO A 651 -10.46 -2.20 -25.85
CA PRO A 651 -10.76 -3.20 -24.83
C PRO A 651 -9.48 -3.95 -24.43
N ILE A 652 -9.29 -4.17 -23.13
CA ILE A 652 -8.17 -4.97 -22.60
C ILE A 652 -8.67 -6.37 -22.29
N GLU A 653 -8.13 -7.37 -23.00
CA GLU A 653 -8.47 -8.77 -22.80
C GLU A 653 -7.28 -9.61 -22.33
N ASN A 654 -7.45 -10.33 -21.22
CA ASN A 654 -6.47 -11.31 -20.75
C ASN A 654 -7.09 -12.69 -20.63
N ALA A 655 -6.42 -13.69 -21.17
CA ALA A 655 -6.85 -15.08 -21.17
C ALA A 655 -5.78 -15.99 -20.56
N TYR A 656 -6.21 -16.99 -19.80
CA TYR A 656 -5.36 -17.93 -19.09
C TYR A 656 -5.91 -19.34 -19.21
N ALA A 657 -5.00 -20.29 -19.42
CA ALA A 657 -5.29 -21.71 -19.41
C ALA A 657 -4.22 -22.43 -18.60
N SER A 658 -4.65 -23.18 -17.60
CA SER A 658 -3.74 -23.78 -16.62
C SER A 658 -4.10 -25.22 -16.31
N MET A 659 -3.09 -26.02 -16.01
CA MET A 659 -3.22 -27.39 -15.51
C MET A 659 -2.42 -27.52 -14.22
N PHE A 660 -2.95 -28.20 -13.21
CA PHE A 660 -2.28 -28.36 -11.92
C PHE A 660 -2.48 -29.76 -11.34
N ALA A 661 -1.53 -30.20 -10.53
CA ALA A 661 -1.61 -31.43 -9.76
C ALA A 661 -0.89 -31.28 -8.41
N THR A 662 -1.41 -31.94 -7.39
CA THR A 662 -0.82 -32.01 -6.06
C THR A 662 -0.85 -33.43 -5.51
N ALA A 663 0.13 -33.75 -4.68
CA ALA A 663 0.22 -35.02 -3.97
C ALA A 663 0.69 -34.75 -2.54
N SER A 664 0.01 -35.34 -1.57
CA SER A 664 0.38 -35.34 -0.16
C SER A 664 0.42 -36.78 0.36
N TYR A 665 1.46 -37.08 1.11
CA TYR A 665 1.65 -38.36 1.76
C TYR A 665 1.99 -38.14 3.23
N THR A 666 1.21 -38.74 4.12
CA THR A 666 1.47 -38.69 5.56
C THR A 666 1.68 -40.11 6.10
N TYR A 667 2.84 -40.34 6.71
CA TYR A 667 3.18 -41.60 7.38
C TYR A 667 3.05 -41.47 8.90
N ASP A 668 2.29 -42.39 9.49
CA ASP A 668 1.97 -42.52 10.92
C ASP A 668 1.48 -41.21 11.58
N GLN A 669 0.97 -40.28 10.76
CA GLN A 669 0.61 -38.92 11.18
C GLN A 669 1.78 -38.12 11.78
N LYS A 670 3.02 -38.54 11.52
CA LYS A 670 4.27 -37.91 12.01
C LYS A 670 4.99 -37.17 10.90
N TYR A 671 5.15 -37.81 9.74
CA TYR A 671 5.91 -37.29 8.61
C TYR A 671 4.96 -37.00 7.46
N THR A 672 4.88 -35.74 7.05
CA THR A 672 4.07 -35.34 5.90
C THR A 672 4.98 -34.80 4.81
N PHE A 673 4.83 -35.33 3.60
CA PHE A 673 5.46 -34.82 2.39
C PHE A 673 4.39 -34.31 1.45
N PHE A 674 4.64 -33.17 0.81
CA PHE A 674 3.75 -32.54 -0.14
C PHE A 674 4.52 -32.11 -1.39
N GLY A 675 3.90 -32.28 -2.55
CA GLY A 675 4.40 -31.80 -3.83
C GLY A 675 3.28 -31.21 -4.67
N SER A 676 3.61 -30.15 -5.42
CA SER A 676 2.70 -29.53 -6.38
C SER A 676 3.43 -29.21 -7.68
N VAL A 677 2.70 -29.32 -8.78
CA VAL A 677 3.12 -28.89 -10.10
C VAL A 677 1.96 -28.19 -10.80
N ARG A 678 2.27 -27.11 -11.51
CA ARG A 678 1.31 -26.32 -12.28
C ARG A 678 1.95 -25.85 -13.57
N TYR A 679 1.16 -25.84 -14.63
CA TYR A 679 1.55 -25.42 -15.97
C TYR A 679 0.60 -24.31 -16.41
N ASP A 680 1.10 -23.06 -16.41
CA ASP A 680 0.31 -21.85 -16.71
C ASP A 680 0.62 -21.33 -18.10
N GLY A 681 -0.42 -20.97 -18.86
CA GLY A 681 -0.32 -20.22 -20.11
C GLY A 681 -1.18 -18.95 -20.12
N THR A 682 -0.70 -17.90 -20.79
CA THR A 682 -1.40 -16.61 -20.94
C THR A 682 -1.19 -15.98 -22.32
N ASN A 683 -2.12 -15.13 -22.75
CA ASN A 683 -2.01 -14.31 -23.96
C ASN A 683 -1.09 -13.07 -23.81
N LEU A 684 -0.64 -12.76 -22.59
CA LEU A 684 0.28 -11.64 -22.31
C LEU A 684 1.70 -11.86 -22.87
N PHE A 685 2.11 -13.11 -23.11
CA PHE A 685 3.40 -13.43 -23.72
C PHE A 685 3.24 -13.80 -25.20
N GLY A 686 4.04 -13.18 -26.07
CA GLY A 686 3.88 -13.21 -27.52
C GLY A 686 4.56 -14.40 -28.21
N VAL A 687 4.40 -14.44 -29.54
CA VAL A 687 4.74 -15.46 -30.57
C VAL A 687 5.58 -16.69 -30.22
N ASN A 688 6.62 -16.61 -29.39
CA ASN A 688 7.47 -17.75 -29.09
C ASN A 688 6.83 -18.71 -28.06
N LYS A 689 6.46 -19.92 -28.52
CA LYS A 689 5.87 -20.98 -27.68
C LYS A 689 6.70 -21.31 -26.42
N LYS A 690 8.01 -21.06 -26.43
CA LYS A 690 8.92 -21.29 -25.30
C LYS A 690 8.59 -20.44 -24.05
N TYR A 691 8.07 -19.23 -24.24
CA TYR A 691 7.81 -18.29 -23.14
C TYR A 691 6.33 -18.19 -22.76
N LYS A 692 5.44 -18.74 -23.59
CA LYS A 692 3.99 -18.77 -23.35
C LYS A 692 3.59 -19.60 -22.15
N TYR A 693 4.40 -20.60 -21.79
CA TYR A 693 4.08 -21.52 -20.70
C TYR A 693 5.19 -21.58 -19.66
N LEU A 694 4.81 -21.59 -18.38
CA LEU A 694 5.73 -21.73 -17.25
C LEU A 694 5.33 -22.94 -16.39
N PRO A 695 6.21 -23.96 -16.25
CA PRO A 695 6.06 -24.95 -15.20
C PRO A 695 6.47 -24.34 -13.86
N ILE A 696 5.54 -24.38 -12.90
CA ILE A 696 5.66 -23.92 -11.53
C ILE A 696 5.57 -25.18 -10.65
N TRP A 697 6.41 -25.28 -9.64
CA TRP A 697 6.40 -26.45 -8.76
C TRP A 697 6.91 -26.11 -7.38
N ALA A 698 6.46 -26.87 -6.40
CA ALA A 698 6.94 -26.76 -5.04
C ALA A 698 6.92 -28.12 -4.34
N VAL A 699 7.82 -28.29 -3.39
CA VAL A 699 7.93 -29.46 -2.52
C VAL A 699 8.05 -29.00 -1.07
N SER A 700 7.47 -29.74 -0.16
CA SER A 700 7.58 -29.44 1.27
C SER A 700 7.45 -30.69 2.13
N GLY A 701 8.04 -30.62 3.31
CA GLY A 701 8.01 -31.68 4.31
C GLY A 701 7.72 -31.11 5.68
N SER A 702 7.00 -31.87 6.52
CA SER A 702 6.87 -31.58 7.93
C SER A 702 7.04 -32.84 8.79
N TRP A 703 7.61 -32.63 9.97
CA TRP A 703 7.84 -33.65 10.98
C TRP A 703 7.25 -33.18 12.31
N LEU A 704 6.25 -33.91 12.80
CA LEU A 704 5.64 -33.71 14.10
C LEU A 704 6.43 -34.47 15.18
N VAL A 705 7.52 -33.84 15.64
CA VAL A 705 8.45 -34.39 16.63
C VAL A 705 7.74 -34.73 17.94
N SER A 706 6.76 -33.94 18.37
CA SER A 706 6.01 -34.20 19.62
C SER A 706 5.26 -35.53 19.64
N LYS A 707 5.01 -36.16 18.49
CA LYS A 707 4.38 -37.48 18.40
C LYS A 707 5.40 -38.63 18.49
N GLU A 708 6.69 -38.34 18.54
CA GLU A 708 7.72 -39.36 18.70
C GLU A 708 7.73 -39.95 20.11
N ASP A 709 8.06 -41.23 20.22
CA ASP A 709 8.05 -41.94 21.50
C ASP A 709 9.01 -41.33 22.52
N PHE A 710 10.12 -40.74 22.05
CA PHE A 710 11.09 -40.06 22.91
C PHE A 710 10.59 -38.71 23.46
N MET A 711 9.59 -38.09 22.84
CA MET A 711 9.02 -36.81 23.30
C MET A 711 7.84 -36.99 24.26
N LYS A 712 7.21 -38.18 24.31
CA LYS A 712 6.00 -38.43 25.12
C LYS A 712 6.17 -38.13 26.61
N ASN A 713 7.39 -38.22 27.13
CA ASN A 713 7.70 -37.98 28.55
C ASN A 713 7.89 -36.49 28.90
N LEU A 714 7.96 -35.59 27.91
CA LEU A 714 8.20 -34.17 28.10
C LEU A 714 6.88 -33.38 28.13
N SER A 715 6.15 -33.44 29.24
CA SER A 715 4.84 -32.78 29.41
C SER A 715 4.86 -31.25 29.25
N ALA A 716 6.03 -30.62 29.41
CA ALA A 716 6.19 -29.19 29.16
C ALA A 716 5.96 -28.83 27.67
N ILE A 717 6.33 -29.71 26.73
CA ILE A 717 6.22 -29.47 25.29
C ILE A 717 4.96 -30.15 24.78
N SER A 718 3.96 -29.34 24.44
CA SER A 718 2.66 -29.80 23.94
C SER A 718 2.64 -30.02 22.43
N ASN A 719 3.48 -29.28 21.70
CA ASN A 719 3.61 -29.41 20.26
C ASN A 719 5.03 -29.03 19.83
N LEU A 720 5.64 -29.84 18.96
CA LEU A 720 6.89 -29.53 18.31
C LEU A 720 6.82 -30.03 16.88
N ARG A 721 6.83 -29.10 15.93
CA ARG A 721 6.82 -29.40 14.49
C ARG A 721 7.95 -28.67 13.79
N LEU A 722 8.65 -29.41 12.96
CA LEU A 722 9.62 -28.89 12.02
C LEU A 722 9.03 -28.95 10.62
N ARG A 723 9.23 -27.91 9.81
CA ARG A 723 8.81 -27.87 8.41
C ARG A 723 9.86 -27.22 7.53
N ALA A 724 9.95 -27.70 6.30
CA ALA A 724 10.78 -27.12 5.27
C ALA A 724 10.02 -27.10 3.95
N SER A 725 10.15 -26.03 3.17
CA SER A 725 9.57 -25.94 1.83
C SER A 725 10.52 -25.29 0.84
N TYR A 726 10.44 -25.74 -0.40
CA TYR A 726 11.20 -25.22 -1.53
C TYR A 726 10.30 -25.16 -2.76
N GLY A 727 10.27 -24.04 -3.46
CA GLY A 727 9.46 -23.96 -4.66
C GLY A 727 9.78 -22.77 -5.55
N LEU A 728 9.44 -22.95 -6.82
CA LEU A 728 9.49 -21.95 -7.87
C LEU A 728 8.12 -21.30 -8.01
N GLN A 729 8.08 -19.98 -8.05
CA GLN A 729 6.93 -19.15 -8.39
C GLN A 729 7.24 -18.32 -9.64
N GLY A 730 6.19 -17.83 -10.30
CA GLY A 730 6.31 -16.87 -11.41
C GLY A 730 5.61 -15.57 -11.07
N ASN A 731 6.00 -14.46 -11.72
CA ASN A 731 5.26 -13.20 -11.80
C ASN A 731 5.26 -12.70 -13.26
N ILE A 732 4.33 -11.80 -13.59
CA ILE A 732 4.13 -11.26 -14.95
C ILE A 732 4.34 -9.74 -14.92
N ASP A 733 5.22 -9.24 -15.78
CA ASP A 733 5.24 -7.82 -16.10
C ASP A 733 4.06 -7.49 -17.03
N ARG A 734 3.21 -6.55 -16.59
CA ARG A 734 2.03 -6.07 -17.34
C ARG A 734 2.31 -4.77 -18.10
N ASN A 735 3.48 -4.15 -17.89
CA ASN A 735 3.84 -2.85 -18.46
C ASN A 735 4.62 -2.96 -19.78
N THR A 736 5.07 -4.15 -20.12
CA THR A 736 5.76 -4.43 -21.38
C THR A 736 4.92 -5.34 -22.27
N SER A 737 5.03 -5.12 -23.58
CA SER A 737 4.28 -5.87 -24.57
C SER A 737 5.21 -6.66 -25.48
N PRO A 738 4.87 -7.91 -25.81
CA PRO A 738 5.60 -8.65 -26.82
C PRO A 738 5.21 -8.22 -28.24
N PHE A 739 4.14 -7.44 -28.37
CA PHE A 739 3.66 -6.87 -29.62
C PHE A 739 3.98 -5.37 -29.67
N PHE A 740 4.09 -4.86 -30.89
CA PHE A 740 4.14 -3.42 -31.12
C PHE A 740 2.84 -2.79 -30.62
N ILE A 741 2.94 -1.81 -29.72
CA ILE A 741 1.81 -0.99 -29.29
C ILE A 741 1.99 0.41 -29.87
N GLY A 742 1.06 0.79 -30.72
CA GLY A 742 0.98 2.12 -31.29
C GLY A 742 -0.39 2.74 -31.06
N GLU A 743 -0.43 4.05 -30.96
CA GLU A 743 -1.65 4.83 -30.90
C GLU A 743 -1.87 5.55 -32.22
N TYR A 744 -3.08 5.45 -32.76
CA TYR A 744 -3.47 6.32 -33.87
C TYR A 744 -3.52 7.78 -33.38
N SER A 745 -2.96 8.67 -34.19
CA SER A 745 -2.98 10.10 -33.94
C SER A 745 -3.00 10.82 -35.28
N ASP A 746 -3.43 12.08 -35.27
CA ASP A 746 -3.31 12.96 -36.42
C ASP A 746 -2.05 13.80 -36.26
N SER A 747 -1.19 13.82 -37.27
CA SER A 747 -0.11 14.82 -37.36
C SER A 747 -0.38 15.79 -38.49
N THR A 748 -0.08 17.06 -38.24
CA THR A 748 -0.11 18.11 -39.27
C THR A 748 1.29 18.26 -39.83
N ILE A 749 1.57 17.60 -40.96
CA ILE A 749 2.88 17.63 -41.62
C ILE A 749 3.03 18.89 -42.50
N LEU A 750 1.91 19.43 -43.01
CA LEU A 750 1.84 20.70 -43.76
C LEU A 750 0.62 21.52 -43.30
N PRO A 751 0.67 22.88 -43.41
CA PRO A 751 -0.48 23.72 -43.07
C PRO A 751 -1.74 23.30 -43.83
N GLY A 752 -2.79 22.91 -43.09
CA GLY A 752 -4.09 22.53 -43.65
C GLY A 752 -4.25 21.05 -44.04
N GLY A 753 -3.20 20.21 -43.90
CA GLY A 753 -3.28 18.76 -44.13
C GLY A 753 -3.10 17.98 -42.84
N LYS A 754 -3.99 17.02 -42.56
CA LYS A 754 -3.84 16.03 -41.49
C LYS A 754 -3.53 14.67 -42.11
N GLU A 755 -2.54 13.99 -41.58
CA GLU A 755 -2.29 12.57 -41.88
C GLU A 755 -2.44 11.73 -40.62
N ASN A 756 -3.06 10.57 -40.78
CA ASN A 756 -3.11 9.57 -39.73
C ASN A 756 -1.69 9.00 -39.56
N ILE A 757 -1.13 9.22 -38.38
CA ILE A 757 0.12 8.62 -37.97
C ILE A 757 -0.12 7.59 -36.86
N ILE A 758 0.86 6.72 -36.67
CA ILE A 758 0.89 5.83 -35.52
C ILE A 758 2.05 6.28 -34.64
N ASN A 759 1.73 6.77 -33.46
CA ASN A 759 2.73 7.06 -32.43
C ASN A 759 3.07 5.76 -31.72
N VAL A 760 4.34 5.37 -31.73
CA VAL A 760 4.81 4.18 -31.02
C VAL A 760 4.74 4.45 -29.52
N ILE A 761 3.86 3.74 -28.81
CA ILE A 761 3.80 3.80 -27.34
C ILE A 761 4.84 2.85 -26.74
N SER A 762 4.94 1.64 -27.30
CA SER A 762 5.88 0.62 -26.81
C SER A 762 6.41 -0.23 -27.96
N PRO A 763 7.75 -0.34 -28.11
CA PRO A 763 8.35 -1.25 -29.08
C PRO A 763 8.11 -2.72 -28.66
N PRO A 764 8.02 -3.66 -29.62
CA PRO A 764 7.82 -5.08 -29.30
C PRO A 764 9.03 -5.68 -28.58
N ASN A 765 8.78 -6.54 -27.58
CA ASN A 765 9.79 -7.38 -26.94
C ASN A 765 9.47 -8.87 -27.12
N ASP A 766 10.01 -9.49 -28.17
CA ASP A 766 9.81 -10.91 -28.50
C ASP A 766 10.44 -11.89 -27.49
N LYS A 767 11.30 -11.40 -26.59
CA LYS A 767 11.96 -12.15 -25.50
C LYS A 767 11.30 -11.96 -24.15
N LEU A 768 10.14 -11.31 -24.09
CA LEU A 768 9.37 -11.14 -22.86
C LEU A 768 9.03 -12.51 -22.25
N ARG A 769 9.33 -12.67 -20.96
CA ARG A 769 9.21 -13.93 -20.23
C ARG A 769 8.80 -13.67 -18.79
N TRP A 770 8.33 -14.73 -18.13
CA TRP A 770 7.99 -14.72 -16.71
C TRP A 770 9.18 -14.32 -15.83
N GLU A 771 8.92 -13.49 -14.83
CA GLU A 771 9.82 -13.28 -13.70
C GLU A 771 9.73 -14.52 -12.80
N LYS A 772 10.86 -15.15 -12.48
CA LYS A 772 10.88 -16.38 -11.68
C LYS A 772 11.45 -16.07 -10.30
N THR A 773 10.75 -16.51 -9.26
CA THR A 773 11.20 -16.38 -7.87
C THR A 773 11.30 -17.76 -7.26
N THR A 774 12.41 -18.05 -6.59
CA THR A 774 12.61 -19.31 -5.88
C THR A 774 12.63 -19.03 -4.39
N ASN A 775 11.80 -19.76 -3.63
CA ASN A 775 11.68 -19.58 -2.19
C ASN A 775 12.09 -20.84 -1.44
N VAL A 776 12.97 -20.70 -0.46
CA VAL A 776 13.31 -21.71 0.55
C VAL A 776 12.76 -21.23 1.89
N ASN A 777 12.14 -22.12 2.66
CA ASN A 777 11.55 -21.76 3.94
C ASN A 777 11.81 -22.87 4.96
N PHE A 778 12.17 -22.47 6.17
CA PHE A 778 12.29 -23.34 7.34
C PHE A 778 11.38 -22.80 8.44
N GLY A 779 10.63 -23.69 9.08
CA GLY A 779 9.71 -23.32 10.14
C GLY A 779 9.80 -24.26 11.33
N LEU A 780 9.70 -23.67 12.51
CA LEU A 780 9.55 -24.34 13.80
C LEU A 780 8.23 -23.89 14.39
N ASP A 781 7.35 -24.83 14.74
CA ASP A 781 6.17 -24.55 15.58
C ASP A 781 6.36 -25.24 16.94
N LEU A 782 6.49 -24.44 18.00
CA LEU A 782 6.66 -24.89 19.38
C LEU A 782 5.47 -24.45 20.24
N GLY A 783 4.79 -25.40 20.86
CA GLY A 783 3.74 -25.18 21.85
C GLY A 783 4.19 -25.70 23.22
N VAL A 784 4.10 -24.87 24.25
CA VAL A 784 4.54 -25.19 25.62
C VAL A 784 3.36 -24.98 26.61
N PHE A 785 3.31 -25.79 27.66
CA PHE A 785 2.32 -25.71 28.75
C PHE A 785 0.87 -25.79 28.27
N ASN A 786 0.51 -26.89 27.61
CA ASN A 786 -0.81 -27.11 26.97
C ASN A 786 -1.14 -26.05 25.91
N ASN A 787 -0.15 -25.72 25.07
CA ASN A 787 -0.23 -24.68 24.03
C ASN A 787 -0.61 -23.28 24.55
N ARG A 788 -0.36 -22.99 25.83
CA ARG A 788 -0.55 -21.64 26.41
C ARG A 788 0.47 -20.63 25.86
N ILE A 789 1.64 -21.11 25.47
CA ILE A 789 2.66 -20.33 24.75
C ILE A 789 2.91 -21.02 23.43
N ASN A 790 2.72 -20.31 22.32
CA ASN A 790 3.02 -20.78 20.97
C ASN A 790 4.08 -19.87 20.34
N LEU A 791 5.19 -20.46 19.91
CA LEU A 791 6.27 -19.77 19.22
C LEU A 791 6.41 -20.35 17.81
N THR A 792 6.32 -19.49 16.81
CA THR A 792 6.60 -19.83 15.42
C THR A 792 7.77 -18.97 14.95
N ALA A 793 8.92 -19.61 14.69
CA ALA A 793 10.08 -18.94 14.10
C ALA A 793 10.10 -19.22 12.59
N VAL A 794 10.33 -18.17 11.79
CA VAL A 794 10.47 -18.22 10.33
C VAL A 794 11.73 -17.44 9.96
N THR A 795 12.62 -18.05 9.19
CA THR A 795 13.78 -17.35 8.61
C THR A 795 13.35 -16.69 7.30
N GLU A 796 13.58 -15.38 7.17
CA GLU A 796 13.09 -14.56 6.07
C GLU A 796 14.26 -13.91 5.31
N THR A 797 14.15 -13.81 3.97
CA THR A 797 15.06 -13.04 3.13
C THR A 797 14.46 -11.66 2.90
N VAL A 798 15.15 -10.60 3.32
CA VAL A 798 14.65 -9.22 3.24
C VAL A 798 15.28 -8.51 2.04
N ILE A 799 14.45 -8.00 1.12
CA ILE A 799 14.90 -7.18 -0.02
C ILE A 799 14.74 -5.70 0.34
N LEU A 800 15.86 -5.00 0.49
CA LEU A 800 15.91 -3.57 0.84
C LEU A 800 16.05 -2.76 -0.46
N ARG A 801 15.14 -1.81 -0.70
CA ARG A 801 14.97 -1.16 -2.02
C ARG A 801 15.46 0.28 -2.10
N SER A 802 15.82 0.89 -0.97
CA SER A 802 16.36 2.24 -0.95
C SER A 802 17.44 2.37 0.10
N LYS A 803 18.31 3.38 -0.09
CA LYS A 803 19.33 3.79 0.89
C LYS A 803 18.73 3.94 2.29
N LYS A 804 17.59 4.64 2.42
CA LYS A 804 16.93 4.87 3.70
C LYS A 804 16.47 3.57 4.36
N GLN A 805 15.87 2.66 3.59
CA GLN A 805 15.43 1.36 4.12
C GLN A 805 16.62 0.50 4.55
N ALA A 806 17.71 0.50 3.78
CA ALA A 806 18.92 -0.21 4.16
C ALA A 806 19.52 0.34 5.46
N ILE A 807 19.60 1.67 5.58
CA ILE A 807 20.12 2.33 6.78
C ILE A 807 19.24 2.05 8.00
N ASP A 808 17.92 2.15 7.87
CA ASP A 808 17.01 1.93 9.01
C ASP A 808 16.97 0.45 9.43
N PHE A 809 17.09 -0.49 8.50
CA PHE A 809 17.21 -1.92 8.79
C PHE A 809 18.51 -2.24 9.53
N PHE A 810 19.66 -1.84 8.98
CA PHE A 810 20.97 -2.18 9.57
C PHE A 810 21.31 -1.40 10.85
N LYS A 811 20.47 -0.46 11.30
CA LYS A 811 20.57 0.12 12.65
C LYS A 811 20.18 -0.87 13.76
N ASN A 812 19.24 -1.77 13.48
CA ASN A 812 18.63 -2.64 14.49
C ASN A 812 18.77 -4.14 14.17
N ASP A 813 19.05 -4.48 12.91
CA ASP A 813 19.08 -5.85 12.41
C ASP A 813 20.45 -6.20 11.79
N SER A 814 20.82 -7.48 11.82
CA SER A 814 22.05 -8.00 11.21
C SER A 814 21.74 -9.05 10.15
N ALA A 815 22.55 -9.12 9.10
CA ALA A 815 22.47 -10.15 8.06
C ALA A 815 23.67 -11.11 8.11
N ASP A 816 23.49 -12.35 7.64
CA ASP A 816 24.57 -13.34 7.51
C ASP A 816 25.38 -13.20 6.21
N LEU A 817 24.75 -12.69 5.15
CA LEU A 817 25.30 -12.44 3.82
C LEU A 817 24.43 -11.37 3.13
N ILE A 818 25.05 -10.40 2.44
CA ILE A 818 24.35 -9.37 1.68
C ILE A 818 24.64 -9.54 0.19
N PHE A 819 23.60 -9.57 -0.64
CA PHE A 819 23.72 -9.35 -2.08
C PHE A 819 23.38 -7.90 -2.39
N MET A 820 24.34 -7.15 -2.92
CA MET A 820 24.18 -5.72 -3.15
C MET A 820 24.23 -5.40 -4.63
N ASP A 821 23.08 -5.08 -5.20
CA ASP A 821 22.99 -4.59 -6.58
C ASP A 821 23.48 -3.14 -6.64
N ILE A 822 24.55 -2.90 -7.40
CA ILE A 822 25.18 -1.58 -7.50
C ILE A 822 25.09 -1.03 -8.93
N HIS A 823 24.60 0.20 -9.02
CA HIS A 823 24.71 1.02 -10.22
C HIS A 823 25.89 1.97 -10.04
N LEU A 824 27.03 1.65 -10.67
CA LEU A 824 28.27 2.40 -10.49
C LEU A 824 28.23 3.82 -11.09
N GLY A 825 27.21 4.14 -11.89
CA GLY A 825 27.11 5.39 -12.65
C GLY A 825 26.84 6.65 -11.82
N ASP A 826 26.27 6.52 -10.61
CA ASP A 826 25.90 7.67 -9.76
C ASP A 826 26.59 7.67 -8.38
N GLY A 827 27.28 6.59 -8.00
CA GLY A 827 27.95 6.46 -6.70
C GLY A 827 27.01 6.31 -5.49
N MET A 828 25.70 6.49 -5.66
CA MET A 828 24.72 6.55 -4.57
C MET A 828 24.57 5.22 -3.84
N SER A 829 24.85 4.10 -4.52
CA SER A 829 24.75 2.75 -3.96
C SER A 829 25.75 2.50 -2.82
N LEU A 830 26.84 3.27 -2.73
CA LEU A 830 27.89 3.12 -1.72
C LEU A 830 27.69 4.05 -0.51
N GLU A 831 26.79 5.02 -0.57
CA GLU A 831 26.55 5.97 0.52
C GLU A 831 25.96 5.31 1.79
N ILE A 832 25.47 4.07 1.70
CA ILE A 832 25.03 3.33 2.89
C ILE A 832 26.18 3.05 3.85
N PHE A 833 27.38 2.83 3.31
CA PHE A 833 28.59 2.52 4.09
C PHE A 833 29.11 3.73 4.87
N GLU A 834 28.67 4.93 4.48
CA GLU A 834 29.01 6.17 5.18
C GLU A 834 28.14 6.39 6.42
N GLN A 835 26.98 5.73 6.50
CA GLN A 835 25.99 5.96 7.56
C GLN A 835 25.78 4.76 8.47
N VAL A 836 26.14 3.55 8.01
CA VAL A 836 26.02 2.33 8.81
C VAL A 836 27.26 1.46 8.65
N GLU A 837 27.83 1.05 9.78
CA GLU A 837 28.90 0.07 9.82
C GLU A 837 28.35 -1.32 9.53
N LEU A 838 28.75 -1.90 8.39
CA LEU A 838 28.36 -3.24 7.97
C LEU A 838 29.51 -4.22 8.23
N PHE A 839 29.30 -5.10 9.21
CA PHE A 839 30.22 -6.21 9.51
C PHE A 839 29.84 -7.52 8.79
N THR A 840 28.77 -7.48 8.00
CA THR A 840 28.29 -8.61 7.21
C THR A 840 29.01 -8.70 5.87
N PRO A 841 29.47 -9.88 5.44
CA PRO A 841 30.06 -10.05 4.11
C PRO A 841 29.09 -9.73 2.98
N ILE A 842 29.61 -9.10 1.92
CA ILE A 842 28.82 -8.56 0.80
C ILE A 842 29.31 -9.14 -0.53
N ILE A 843 28.39 -9.64 -1.33
CA ILE A 843 28.60 -9.99 -2.74
C ILE A 843 27.96 -8.88 -3.58
N PHE A 844 28.78 -8.12 -4.31
CA PHE A 844 28.30 -7.05 -5.17
C PHE A 844 27.75 -7.61 -6.48
N ILE A 845 26.63 -7.11 -6.96
CA ILE A 845 26.05 -7.50 -8.24
C ILE A 845 26.04 -6.26 -9.14
N THR A 846 26.61 -6.32 -10.33
CA THR A 846 26.66 -5.14 -11.22
C THR A 846 26.55 -5.50 -12.70
N ALA A 847 26.08 -4.55 -13.51
CA ALA A 847 25.99 -4.67 -14.97
C ALA A 847 27.14 -3.97 -15.71
N PHE A 848 28.10 -3.38 -15.00
CA PHE A 848 29.17 -2.53 -15.58
C PHE A 848 30.50 -3.27 -15.83
N ASP A 849 31.21 -2.77 -16.86
CA ASP A 849 32.33 -3.35 -17.62
C ASP A 849 33.69 -3.52 -16.87
N GLU A 850 34.58 -4.34 -17.45
CA GLU A 850 35.89 -4.89 -17.02
C GLU A 850 36.87 -3.93 -16.29
N TYR A 851 36.66 -2.62 -16.34
CA TYR A 851 37.59 -1.65 -15.77
C TYR A 851 37.44 -1.49 -14.25
N ALA A 852 36.20 -1.51 -13.74
CA ALA A 852 35.94 -1.51 -12.30
C ALA A 852 36.43 -2.81 -11.63
N MET A 853 36.45 -3.90 -12.40
CA MET A 853 36.81 -5.24 -11.96
C MET A 853 38.30 -5.40 -11.62
N ARG A 854 39.19 -4.65 -12.29
CA ARG A 854 40.62 -4.63 -11.96
C ARG A 854 40.88 -4.04 -10.57
N VAL A 855 40.03 -3.13 -10.13
CA VAL A 855 40.09 -2.51 -8.81
C VAL A 855 39.54 -3.49 -7.76
N PHE A 856 38.36 -4.06 -7.98
CA PHE A 856 37.76 -4.98 -7.00
C PHE A 856 38.53 -6.30 -6.81
N LYS A 857 39.17 -6.85 -7.86
CA LYS A 857 40.08 -8.01 -7.74
C LYS A 857 41.27 -7.76 -6.82
N HIS A 858 41.69 -6.50 -6.65
CA HIS A 858 42.82 -6.14 -5.78
C HIS A 858 42.43 -6.01 -4.31
N PHE A 859 41.14 -5.81 -3.99
CA PHE A 859 40.66 -5.53 -2.63
C PHE A 859 39.95 -6.70 -1.94
N THR A 860 40.03 -7.92 -2.46
CA THR A 860 39.38 -9.11 -1.85
C THR A 860 37.85 -9.06 -1.78
N ILE A 861 37.22 -8.15 -2.51
CA ILE A 861 35.76 -7.99 -2.60
C ILE A 861 35.23 -8.90 -3.71
N ASP A 862 34.19 -9.68 -3.44
CA ASP A 862 33.58 -10.60 -4.42
C ASP A 862 32.39 -9.97 -5.15
N TYR A 863 32.18 -10.37 -6.40
CA TYR A 863 31.16 -9.77 -7.27
C TYR A 863 30.50 -10.79 -8.23
N LEU A 864 29.31 -10.45 -8.73
CA LEU A 864 28.56 -11.13 -9.78
C LEU A 864 28.22 -10.14 -10.90
N LEU A 865 28.57 -10.47 -12.13
CA LEU A 865 28.28 -9.62 -13.30
C LEU A 865 26.96 -10.02 -13.95
N LYS A 866 26.06 -9.07 -14.16
CA LYS A 866 24.78 -9.33 -14.83
C LYS A 866 24.97 -9.36 -16.36
N PRO A 867 24.40 -10.37 -17.06
CA PRO A 867 23.80 -11.59 -16.52
C PRO A 867 24.88 -12.59 -16.05
N PHE A 868 24.64 -13.27 -14.91
CA PHE A 868 25.52 -14.32 -14.38
C PHE A 868 24.81 -15.68 -14.41
N GLU A 869 25.60 -16.75 -14.54
CA GLU A 869 25.09 -18.13 -14.52
C GLU A 869 25.17 -18.74 -13.10
N GLU A 870 24.52 -19.88 -12.88
CA GLU A 870 24.48 -20.57 -11.58
C GLU A 870 25.90 -20.93 -11.07
N GLU A 871 26.82 -21.24 -11.98
CA GLU A 871 28.21 -21.57 -11.65
C GLU A 871 28.98 -20.37 -11.09
N ASP A 872 28.68 -19.15 -11.56
CA ASP A 872 29.31 -17.91 -11.09
C ASP A 872 28.90 -17.60 -9.65
N LEU A 873 27.61 -17.80 -9.34
CA LEU A 873 27.09 -17.69 -7.97
C LEU A 873 27.70 -18.75 -7.04
N HIS A 874 27.85 -19.99 -7.51
CA HIS A 874 28.44 -21.05 -6.72
C HIS A 874 29.91 -20.75 -6.35
N LYS A 875 30.69 -20.23 -7.29
CA LYS A 875 32.08 -19.81 -7.06
C LYS A 875 32.17 -18.67 -6.04
N ALA A 876 31.28 -17.67 -6.15
CA ALA A 876 31.23 -16.57 -5.20
C ALA A 876 30.89 -17.06 -3.77
N LEU A 877 29.93 -17.98 -3.64
CA LEU A 877 29.55 -18.56 -2.35
C LEU A 877 30.64 -19.44 -1.73
N GLN A 878 31.34 -20.26 -2.51
CA GLN A 878 32.47 -21.05 -2.01
C GLN A 878 33.61 -20.16 -1.49
N LYS A 879 33.90 -19.07 -2.21
CA LYS A 879 34.90 -18.09 -1.82
C LYS A 879 34.48 -17.35 -0.54
N PHE A 880 33.22 -16.98 -0.39
CA PHE A 880 32.67 -16.47 0.87
C PHE A 880 32.89 -17.43 2.05
N ILE A 881 32.57 -18.72 1.89
CA ILE A 881 32.76 -19.72 2.94
C ILE A 881 34.24 -19.83 3.34
N SER A 882 35.15 -19.78 2.35
CA SER A 882 36.60 -19.79 2.58
C SER A 882 37.11 -18.54 3.32
N ILE A 883 36.60 -17.36 2.99
CA ILE A 883 36.98 -16.09 3.64
C ILE A 883 36.44 -16.04 5.07
N LYS A 884 35.16 -16.40 5.29
CA LYS A 884 34.53 -16.42 6.62
C LYS A 884 35.26 -17.37 7.58
N GLY A 885 35.78 -18.49 7.09
CA GLY A 885 36.55 -19.42 7.90
C GLY A 885 37.94 -18.93 8.33
N ASN A 886 38.48 -17.89 7.68
CA ASN A 886 39.88 -17.46 7.83
C ASN A 886 40.05 -15.95 8.16
N PHE A 887 38.98 -15.18 8.30
CA PHE A 887 39.04 -13.73 8.52
C PHE A 887 39.11 -13.37 10.01
N ASP A 888 40.21 -12.75 10.43
CA ASP A 888 40.38 -12.14 11.75
C ASP A 888 40.23 -10.59 11.62
N PRO A 889 39.14 -9.99 12.14
CA PRO A 889 38.86 -8.56 11.99
C PRO A 889 39.67 -7.65 12.93
N GLU A 890 40.34 -8.20 13.95
CA GLU A 890 41.01 -7.40 14.99
C GLU A 890 42.12 -6.45 14.47
N PRO A 891 42.99 -6.88 13.52
CA PRO A 891 44.06 -6.03 12.98
C PRO A 891 43.52 -4.87 12.12
N VAL A 892 42.44 -5.13 11.38
CA VAL A 892 41.80 -4.17 10.47
C VAL A 892 41.09 -3.09 11.28
N LEU A 893 40.36 -3.47 12.32
CA LEU A 893 39.69 -2.55 13.25
C LEU A 893 40.70 -1.64 13.99
N LYS A 894 41.86 -2.17 14.40
CA LYS A 894 42.95 -1.34 14.97
C LYS A 894 43.45 -0.31 13.95
N SER A 895 43.64 -0.70 12.69
CA SER A 895 44.08 0.22 11.62
C SER A 895 43.02 1.30 11.29
N ILE A 896 41.73 0.93 11.28
CA ILE A 896 40.63 1.86 11.00
C ILE A 896 40.40 2.81 12.19
N SER A 897 40.54 2.32 13.43
CA SER A 897 40.48 3.18 14.63
C SER A 897 41.60 4.23 14.66
N SER A 898 42.75 3.92 14.04
CA SER A 898 43.86 4.86 13.89
C SER A 898 43.60 5.90 12.79
N LEU A 899 42.81 5.56 11.77
CA LEU A 899 42.35 6.46 10.71
C LEU A 899 41.19 7.37 11.18
N TYR A 900 40.29 6.86 12.02
CA TYR A 900 39.13 7.62 12.54
C TYR A 900 39.49 8.68 13.59
N LYS A 901 40.69 8.60 14.19
CA LYS A 901 41.21 9.62 15.11
C LYS A 901 41.85 10.83 14.40
N ALA A 902 41.90 10.84 13.07
CA ALA A 902 42.50 11.92 12.28
C ALA A 902 41.51 12.99 11.79
N ASN A 903 40.34 13.14 12.43
CA ASN A 903 39.43 14.25 12.17
C ASN A 903 39.79 15.46 13.06
N ASP A 904 40.88 16.13 12.70
CA ASP A 904 41.05 17.57 12.86
C ASP A 904 42.30 18.03 12.07
N SER A 905 42.08 18.87 11.04
CA SER A 905 43.08 19.76 10.41
C SER A 905 44.12 19.24 9.40
N GLU A 906 43.81 18.34 8.45
CA GLU A 906 44.76 18.12 7.33
C GLU A 906 44.58 19.13 6.18
N LYS A 907 45.67 19.85 5.90
CA LYS A 907 45.86 20.72 4.72
C LYS A 907 45.90 19.87 3.45
N MET A 908 45.34 20.38 2.34
CA MET A 908 45.32 19.68 1.05
C MET A 908 46.73 19.52 0.49
N LYS A 909 47.20 18.27 0.39
CA LYS A 909 48.48 17.91 -0.24
C LYS A 909 48.37 17.73 -1.76
N HIS A 910 47.16 17.48 -2.27
CA HIS A 910 46.90 17.29 -3.70
C HIS A 910 45.68 18.09 -4.16
N PHE A 911 45.79 18.72 -5.33
CA PHE A 911 44.75 19.50 -6.00
C PHE A 911 44.29 18.77 -7.26
N ILE A 912 42.98 18.60 -7.39
CA ILE A 912 42.40 17.95 -8.57
C ILE A 912 42.08 19.03 -9.61
N VAL A 913 42.61 18.86 -10.82
CA VAL A 913 42.44 19.79 -11.95
C VAL A 913 41.99 19.04 -13.19
N THR A 914 41.26 19.72 -14.07
CA THR A 914 40.80 19.19 -15.36
C THR A 914 41.77 19.58 -16.49
N ASP A 915 42.24 18.57 -17.23
CA ASP A 915 43.07 18.71 -18.43
C ASP A 915 42.29 18.14 -19.62
N GLY A 916 41.44 18.96 -20.23
CA GLY A 916 40.43 18.52 -21.19
C GLY A 916 39.40 17.59 -20.53
N ASN A 917 39.26 16.36 -21.05
CA ASN A 917 38.35 15.34 -20.51
C ASN A 917 39.01 14.42 -19.46
N LYS A 918 40.24 14.72 -19.00
CA LYS A 918 40.97 13.92 -18.01
C LYS A 918 41.14 14.68 -16.71
N ILE A 919 40.95 13.99 -15.59
CA ILE A 919 41.22 14.52 -14.26
C ILE A 919 42.67 14.23 -13.89
N ARG A 920 43.41 15.24 -13.44
CA ARG A 920 44.81 15.14 -13.02
C ARG A 920 44.94 15.60 -11.56
N SER A 921 45.71 14.87 -10.77
CA SER A 921 46.12 15.28 -9.43
C SER A 921 47.44 16.05 -9.50
N VAL A 922 47.49 17.23 -8.89
CA VAL A 922 48.66 18.09 -8.78
C VAL A 922 49.06 18.18 -7.31
N ASP A 923 50.26 17.73 -6.98
CA ASP A 923 50.81 17.82 -5.63
C ASP A 923 51.11 19.27 -5.21
N GLU A 924 51.04 19.56 -3.92
CA GLU A 924 51.30 20.89 -3.35
C GLU A 924 52.72 21.41 -3.60
N LYS A 925 53.69 20.52 -3.75
CA LYS A 925 55.07 20.88 -4.14
C LYS A 925 55.19 21.12 -5.65
N GLY A 926 54.26 20.57 -6.43
CA GLY A 926 54.15 20.75 -7.87
C GLY A 926 53.42 22.03 -8.27
N THR A 927 52.70 22.66 -7.36
CA THR A 927 51.97 23.93 -7.61
C THR A 927 52.87 25.15 -7.39
N ALA A 928 52.99 26.02 -8.40
CA ALA A 928 53.78 27.24 -8.32
C ALA A 928 52.98 28.41 -7.70
N TYR A 929 51.76 28.65 -8.17
CA TYR A 929 50.87 29.66 -7.60
C TYR A 929 49.43 29.46 -8.04
N PHE A 930 48.51 30.05 -7.28
CA PHE A 930 47.13 30.28 -7.68
C PHE A 930 46.96 31.73 -8.07
N PHE A 931 46.28 32.00 -9.19
CA PHE A 931 45.92 33.35 -9.59
C PHE A 931 44.46 33.50 -9.98
N ALA A 932 43.82 34.59 -9.55
CA ALA A 932 42.45 34.92 -9.91
C ALA A 932 42.41 35.92 -11.07
N SER A 933 41.66 35.59 -12.11
CA SER A 933 41.35 36.47 -13.23
C SER A 933 39.85 36.43 -13.53
N GLY A 934 39.17 37.57 -13.40
CA GLY A 934 37.71 37.64 -13.47
C GLY A 934 37.05 36.85 -12.33
N LYS A 935 36.17 35.91 -12.67
CA LYS A 935 35.46 35.03 -11.72
C LYS A 935 36.17 33.67 -11.49
N TYR A 936 37.24 33.39 -12.23
CA TYR A 936 37.90 32.09 -12.21
C TYR A 936 39.20 32.13 -11.40
N LEU A 937 39.47 31.04 -10.69
CA LEU A 937 40.75 30.76 -10.07
C LEU A 937 41.52 29.81 -10.97
N PHE A 938 42.81 30.09 -11.14
CA PHE A 938 43.71 29.25 -11.90
C PHE A 938 44.79 28.70 -10.99
N LEU A 939 45.14 27.44 -11.18
CA LEU A 939 46.28 26.77 -10.56
C LEU A 939 47.38 26.63 -11.62
N THR A 940 48.53 27.27 -11.42
CA THR A 940 49.70 27.09 -12.27
C THR A 940 50.72 26.17 -11.60
N THR A 941 51.16 25.15 -12.32
CA THR A 941 52.16 24.18 -11.89
C THR A 941 53.59 24.65 -12.19
N THR A 942 54.56 24.08 -11.50
CA THR A 942 56.00 24.35 -11.68
C THR A 942 56.53 23.99 -13.07
N ASP A 943 55.86 23.10 -13.81
CA ASP A 943 56.14 22.76 -15.22
C ASP A 943 55.41 23.68 -16.23
N ASN A 944 54.92 24.85 -15.79
CA ASN A 944 54.27 25.86 -16.62
C ASN A 944 52.96 25.42 -17.29
N ARG A 945 52.14 24.65 -16.59
CA ARG A 945 50.76 24.34 -17.01
C ARG A 945 49.77 25.03 -16.10
N THR A 946 48.74 25.62 -16.69
CA THR A 946 47.71 26.36 -15.95
C THR A 946 46.36 25.68 -16.13
N TYR A 947 45.67 25.45 -15.02
CA TYR A 947 44.39 24.79 -14.97
C TYR A 947 43.34 25.68 -14.30
N ILE A 948 42.08 25.60 -14.74
CA ILE A 948 40.97 26.20 -14.00
C ILE A 948 40.73 25.37 -12.74
N TYR A 949 40.51 26.05 -11.61
CA TYR A 949 40.25 25.44 -10.32
C TYR A 949 38.92 25.98 -9.75
N ASP A 950 38.07 25.08 -9.26
CA ASP A 950 36.66 25.39 -8.95
C ASP A 950 36.45 26.13 -7.60
N ASP A 951 37.50 26.34 -6.79
CA ASP A 951 37.43 27.14 -5.56
C ASP A 951 37.69 28.65 -5.82
N THR A 952 37.34 29.50 -4.86
CA THR A 952 37.80 30.90 -4.82
C THR A 952 39.10 31.06 -4.03
N ILE A 953 39.81 32.20 -4.19
CA ILE A 953 40.98 32.55 -3.35
C ILE A 953 40.64 32.53 -1.84
N LYS A 954 39.39 32.80 -1.46
CA LYS A 954 38.95 32.81 -0.07
C LYS A 954 38.83 31.40 0.51
N ASP A 955 38.42 30.44 -0.32
CA ASP A 955 38.16 29.07 0.11
C ASP A 955 39.45 28.25 0.08
N ILE A 956 40.25 28.38 -0.98
CA ILE A 956 41.47 27.59 -1.13
C ILE A 956 42.53 27.93 -0.08
N ILE A 957 42.68 29.21 0.33
CA ILE A 957 43.73 29.61 1.28
C ILE A 957 43.60 28.92 2.65
N GLN A 958 42.38 28.55 3.07
CA GLN A 958 42.16 27.83 4.32
C GLN A 958 42.62 26.36 4.23
N LYS A 959 42.57 25.80 3.02
CA LYS A 959 42.95 24.42 2.72
C LYS A 959 44.43 24.25 2.43
N LEU A 960 45.18 25.32 2.15
CA LEU A 960 46.61 25.28 1.83
C LEU A 960 47.53 25.18 3.06
N THR A 961 48.67 24.51 2.89
CA THR A 961 49.75 24.37 3.88
C THR A 961 50.46 25.71 4.11
N PRO A 962 50.30 26.38 5.27
CA PRO A 962 50.76 27.75 5.49
C PRO A 962 52.29 27.97 5.32
N PRO A 963 53.18 27.03 5.68
CA PRO A 963 54.61 27.18 5.38
C PRO A 963 54.96 27.19 3.88
N LEU A 964 54.11 26.59 3.03
CA LEU A 964 54.38 26.45 1.60
C LEU A 964 53.72 27.55 0.76
N PHE A 965 52.55 28.04 1.17
CA PHE A 965 51.78 29.02 0.40
C PHE A 965 51.48 30.29 1.17
N PHE A 966 51.55 31.43 0.49
CA PHE A 966 51.22 32.74 1.05
C PHE A 966 50.41 33.60 0.09
N LYS A 967 49.39 34.27 0.62
CA LYS A 967 48.55 35.20 -0.13
C LYS A 967 49.17 36.59 -0.17
N ILE A 968 49.83 36.93 -1.28
CA ILE A 968 50.54 38.21 -1.41
C ILE A 968 49.63 39.41 -1.72
N ASN A 969 48.50 39.17 -2.40
CA ASN A 969 47.53 40.20 -2.76
C ASN A 969 46.14 39.58 -3.05
N ARG A 970 45.18 40.38 -3.54
CA ARG A 970 43.82 39.92 -3.85
C ARG A 970 43.73 38.94 -5.03
N LYS A 971 44.77 38.87 -5.86
CA LYS A 971 44.82 38.06 -7.09
C LYS A 971 45.73 36.84 -6.98
N PHE A 972 46.69 36.79 -6.05
CA PHE A 972 47.71 35.74 -6.04
C PHE A 972 47.89 35.10 -4.66
N ILE A 973 48.01 33.78 -4.67
CA ILE A 973 48.58 32.95 -3.61
C ILE A 973 49.78 32.23 -4.20
N ILE A 974 50.97 32.42 -3.65
CA ILE A 974 52.21 31.90 -4.23
C ILE A 974 52.81 30.81 -3.37
N ASN A 975 53.41 29.81 -4.02
CA ASN A 975 54.27 28.85 -3.35
C ASN A 975 55.65 29.48 -3.11
N LYS A 976 56.25 29.25 -1.95
CA LYS A 976 57.58 29.75 -1.60
C LYS A 976 58.64 29.37 -2.65
N LYS A 977 58.52 28.17 -3.24
CA LYS A 977 59.45 27.65 -4.26
C LYS A 977 59.32 28.32 -5.63
N ALA A 978 58.21 29.02 -5.89
CA ALA A 978 58.00 29.68 -7.17
C ALA A 978 58.69 31.05 -7.25
N ILE A 979 59.18 31.60 -6.13
CA ILE A 979 59.82 32.92 -6.09
C ILE A 979 61.28 32.78 -6.52
N VAL A 980 61.62 33.41 -7.65
CA VAL A 980 62.99 33.46 -8.19
C VAL A 980 63.76 34.65 -7.64
N GLU A 981 63.10 35.81 -7.60
CA GLU A 981 63.73 37.07 -7.20
C GLU A 981 62.72 37.94 -6.43
N ILE A 982 63.21 38.61 -5.38
CA ILE A 982 62.45 39.59 -4.61
C ILE A 982 63.09 40.96 -4.83
N ILE A 983 62.43 41.82 -5.59
CA ILE A 983 62.92 43.16 -5.92
C ILE A 983 62.26 44.16 -4.97
N LYS A 984 63.05 44.71 -4.04
CA LYS A 984 62.59 45.72 -3.09
C LYS A 984 62.79 47.12 -3.65
N HIS A 985 61.73 47.67 -4.25
CA HIS A 985 61.73 49.05 -4.75
C HIS A 985 61.69 50.09 -3.61
N SER A 986 60.97 49.78 -2.53
CA SER A 986 60.94 50.61 -1.30
C SER A 986 60.41 49.80 -0.10
N SER A 987 60.36 50.40 1.10
CA SER A 987 59.73 49.78 2.28
C SER A 987 58.23 49.49 2.12
N GLN A 988 57.59 50.05 1.09
CA GLN A 988 56.15 49.89 0.82
C GLN A 988 55.87 49.26 -0.54
N LYS A 989 56.90 48.81 -1.29
CA LYS A 989 56.74 48.22 -2.62
C LYS A 989 57.75 47.09 -2.84
N ILE A 990 57.25 45.86 -2.80
CA ILE A 990 58.00 44.62 -3.07
C ILE A 990 57.41 43.95 -4.29
N GLU A 991 58.25 43.69 -5.28
CA GLU A 991 57.93 42.93 -6.49
C GLU A 991 58.53 41.53 -6.41
N LEU A 992 57.82 40.54 -6.94
CA LEU A 992 58.24 39.15 -7.00
C LEU A 992 58.36 38.71 -8.46
N LYS A 993 59.52 38.15 -8.83
CA LYS A 993 59.66 37.39 -10.07
C LYS A 993 59.38 35.92 -9.77
N LEU A 994 58.44 35.33 -10.50
CA LEU A 994 58.00 33.95 -10.31
C LEU A 994 58.49 33.05 -11.46
N SER A 995 58.73 31.77 -11.18
CA SER A 995 58.96 30.72 -12.18
C SER A 995 57.95 29.59 -11.99
N PRO A 996 57.08 29.33 -12.98
CA PRO A 996 56.96 30.03 -14.26
C PRO A 996 56.47 31.48 -14.12
N ALA A 997 56.71 32.31 -15.14
CA ALA A 997 56.21 33.68 -15.16
C ALA A 997 54.69 33.69 -15.42
N PRO A 998 53.90 34.50 -14.70
CA PRO A 998 52.47 34.61 -14.96
C PRO A 998 52.18 35.06 -16.39
N GLU A 999 51.21 34.42 -17.05
CA GLU A 999 50.76 34.77 -18.40
C GLU A 999 50.19 36.19 -18.51
N ILE A 1000 49.86 36.81 -17.36
CA ILE A 1000 49.43 38.19 -17.28
C ILE A 1000 50.69 39.06 -17.32
N ASN A 1001 50.85 39.86 -18.37
CA ASN A 1001 51.98 40.77 -18.64
C ASN A 1001 52.02 41.96 -17.65
N SER A 1002 52.04 41.66 -16.34
CA SER A 1002 51.97 42.61 -15.24
C SER A 1002 52.82 42.13 -14.07
N ASP A 1003 53.67 43.01 -13.53
CA ASP A 1003 54.53 42.71 -12.39
C ASP A 1003 53.73 42.26 -11.14
N VAL A 1004 54.24 41.24 -10.44
CA VAL A 1004 53.58 40.65 -9.27
C VAL A 1004 54.02 41.38 -8.00
N PHE A 1005 53.16 42.25 -7.46
CA PHE A 1005 53.45 43.00 -6.23
C PHE A 1005 52.83 42.38 -4.98
N VAL A 1006 53.58 42.41 -3.87
CA VAL A 1006 53.03 42.17 -2.53
C VAL A 1006 52.24 43.39 -2.10
N SER A 1007 50.99 43.20 -1.67
CA SER A 1007 50.15 44.31 -1.24
C SER A 1007 50.72 44.98 0.02
N LYS A 1008 50.59 46.31 0.15
CA LYS A 1008 51.14 47.09 1.27
C LYS A 1008 50.76 46.53 2.65
N ARG A 1009 49.57 45.94 2.79
CA ARG A 1009 49.08 45.32 4.04
C ARG A 1009 49.68 43.94 4.34
N GLN A 1010 50.32 43.30 3.37
CA GLN A 1010 50.88 41.95 3.50
C GLN A 1010 52.41 41.95 3.52
N ILE A 1011 53.08 43.09 3.30
CA ILE A 1011 54.55 43.17 3.21
C ILE A 1011 55.22 42.66 4.50
N THR A 1012 54.76 43.08 5.68
CA THR A 1012 55.35 42.65 6.96
C THR A 1012 55.20 41.14 7.16
N ASP A 1013 53.99 40.61 6.96
CA ASP A 1013 53.68 39.19 7.13
C ASP A 1013 54.40 38.33 6.08
N PHE A 1014 54.53 38.83 4.85
CA PHE A 1014 55.26 38.17 3.77
C PHE A 1014 56.76 38.08 4.09
N LEU A 1015 57.37 39.16 4.59
CA LEU A 1015 58.78 39.13 4.99
C LEU A 1015 59.03 38.16 6.15
N HIS A 1016 58.10 38.08 7.11
CA HIS A 1016 58.16 37.10 8.19
C HIS A 1016 57.98 35.66 7.67
N TRP A 1017 57.07 35.45 6.72
CA TRP A 1017 56.84 34.15 6.11
C TRP A 1017 58.04 33.67 5.27
N MET A 1018 58.80 34.61 4.67
CA MET A 1018 60.04 34.27 3.97
C MET A 1018 61.17 33.87 4.93
N SER A 1019 61.22 34.47 6.13
CA SER A 1019 62.26 34.19 7.14
C SER A 1019 62.04 32.90 7.93
N ASN A 1020 60.79 32.42 8.03
CA ASN A 1020 60.42 31.11 8.58
C ASN A 1020 60.47 30.04 7.50
#